data_AF-A0A2V8Q9Q6-F1
#
_entry.id   AF-A0A2V8Q9Q6-F1
#
_cell.length_a   1.000
_cell.length_b   1.000
_cell.length_c   1.000
_cell.angle_alpha   90.00
_cell.angle_beta   90.00
_cell.angle_gamma   90.00
#
_symmetry.space_group_name_H-M   'P 1'
#
loop_
_entity.id
_entity.type
_entity.pdbx_description
1 polymer ?
#
loop_
_entity_poly.entity_id
_entity_poly.type
_entity_poly.pdbx_seq_one_letter_code
_entity_poly.pdbx_strand_id
1 'polypeptide(L)'
;MKVKYPDSLTTWEATARVVTAGNQFGIGSGSTRTNQPLIVRLQAPRFFVVGDVVTVSAVINNNTDQPMQVIPNLTAQGITMSGQSPAAVEVKANSETRVDWPVTVTHASEARIKVEVKGAQYADAMEKNFTIYEHGIEKFISRSGKMRGDSVAIKLDIPKERRTDSTNLTVQIAPSMATTMLDALPYLIDYPYGCTEQTMSRFLPAVITAKTLRDLGMKPETAMAKVFGGIEQSTATATHPKGAQDLRELDAMTKAGLERLYDFQHSDGGWGWWKQGESDHFMTAYVVWGMSLAREAGIDIRSDVVERAASYLDKELVEEEKNYDAQAWILHALAEDHVARKRSEVSKFESTAFENLWSNRDALNAYTRALVALSAHKFGFSDRAKTLIQNLENGVKIDSQPDTSIVQRGAQTSDPSVMGTAHWGEDGIFWRWSDGGVESTAFVLRALLAIDPKNKLVEPVTNWLIKNRRGAQWSNTRDTAIVVLTMNEYLRASGEIQPSMSYELVVNGTSVATKQITAADALNAPSKFSISRELVRDGQNDITIRRTSGSGPIYFSSQVEFFSLEEPLAPAGNEIFVRRQYFKLVNHPTLLKGFVSERVPLSDGETVKSGDRIEVVLTVEAKNNYEYLLFEDLKPAGLEAVELRSGDNVYVRELKASALGSTNATLMNFKSAADFTGRSRWVYQELRDRKVALFIDHLPEGVWQVSYEMRAEVPGQFHALPVLGHAMYVPEIRTNGAETRIRVVD
;
A
#
# COMPACT_ATOMS: atom_id res chain seq x y z
N MET A 1 31.29 -28.00 -40.33
CA MET A 1 30.11 -28.13 -39.45
C MET A 1 28.87 -28.21 -40.33
N LYS A 2 27.96 -29.15 -40.10
CA LYS A 2 26.64 -29.19 -40.77
C LYS A 2 25.59 -28.79 -39.74
N VAL A 3 24.71 -27.86 -40.10
CA VAL A 3 23.64 -27.35 -39.23
C VAL A 3 22.32 -27.55 -39.95
N LYS A 4 21.32 -28.10 -39.26
CA LYS A 4 19.94 -28.17 -39.74
C LYS A 4 19.23 -26.88 -39.31
N TYR A 5 18.67 -26.14 -40.25
CA TYR A 5 17.88 -24.94 -39.93
C TYR A 5 16.55 -25.34 -39.27
N PRO A 6 16.07 -24.57 -38.29
CA PRO A 6 14.72 -24.74 -37.75
C PRO A 6 13.68 -24.21 -38.75
N ASP A 7 12.40 -24.35 -38.41
CA ASP A 7 11.27 -24.02 -39.29
C ASP A 7 11.14 -22.52 -39.62
N SER A 8 11.95 -21.64 -39.00
CA SER A 8 11.90 -20.20 -39.26
C SER A 8 12.45 -19.84 -40.64
N LEU A 9 11.61 -19.27 -41.48
CA LEU A 9 11.97 -18.76 -42.80
C LEU A 9 12.55 -17.34 -42.69
N THR A 10 13.83 -17.25 -42.31
CA THR A 10 14.54 -15.99 -42.06
C THR A 10 15.94 -15.96 -42.68
N THR A 11 16.65 -14.86 -42.49
CA THR A 11 18.10 -14.76 -42.72
C THR A 11 18.84 -15.23 -41.47
N TRP A 12 19.72 -16.20 -41.65
CA TRP A 12 20.58 -16.75 -40.61
C TRP A 12 21.97 -16.13 -40.71
N GLU A 13 22.50 -15.66 -39.59
CA GLU A 13 23.89 -15.21 -39.48
C GLU A 13 24.71 -16.22 -38.67
N ALA A 14 25.83 -16.65 -39.22
CA ALA A 14 26.80 -17.48 -38.54
C ALA A 14 28.05 -16.66 -38.22
N THR A 15 28.48 -16.68 -36.96
CA THR A 15 29.74 -16.06 -36.52
C THR A 15 30.69 -17.14 -36.03
N ALA A 16 31.91 -17.17 -36.56
CA ALA A 16 32.99 -18.04 -36.13
C ALA A 16 34.05 -17.22 -35.38
N ARG A 17 34.46 -17.70 -34.21
CA ARG A 17 35.57 -17.13 -33.42
C ARG A 17 36.65 -18.20 -33.30
N VAL A 18 37.89 -17.86 -33.63
CA VAL A 18 39.03 -18.80 -33.67
C VAL A 18 40.13 -18.29 -32.75
N VAL A 19 40.73 -19.20 -31.99
CA VAL A 19 41.93 -18.95 -31.20
C VAL A 19 42.98 -20.00 -31.52
N THR A 20 44.25 -19.59 -31.69
CA THR A 20 45.38 -20.51 -31.88
C THR A 20 46.17 -20.67 -30.60
N ALA A 21 46.97 -21.75 -30.50
CA ALA A 21 47.87 -21.98 -29.37
C ALA A 21 48.95 -20.89 -29.21
N GLY A 22 49.15 -20.04 -30.22
CA GLY A 22 50.06 -18.89 -30.17
C GLY A 22 49.40 -17.57 -29.75
N ASN A 23 48.25 -17.60 -29.06
CA ASN A 23 47.49 -16.41 -28.65
C ASN A 23 47.04 -15.50 -29.81
N GLN A 24 46.76 -16.07 -30.98
CA GLN A 24 46.15 -15.33 -32.09
C GLN A 24 44.65 -15.52 -32.05
N PHE A 25 43.91 -14.44 -32.28
CA PHE A 25 42.44 -14.42 -32.28
C PHE A 25 41.91 -13.96 -33.63
N GLY A 26 40.84 -14.58 -34.11
CA GLY A 26 40.14 -14.20 -35.34
C GLY A 26 38.63 -14.30 -35.20
N ILE A 27 37.90 -13.43 -35.90
CA ILE A 27 36.45 -13.47 -36.01
C ILE A 27 36.05 -13.36 -37.48
N GLY A 28 35.05 -14.14 -37.90
CA GLY A 28 34.46 -14.04 -39.23
C GLY A 28 32.95 -14.33 -39.16
N SER A 29 32.19 -13.76 -40.08
CA SER A 29 30.75 -13.99 -40.19
C SER A 29 30.32 -14.27 -41.63
N GLY A 30 29.17 -14.89 -41.79
CA GLY A 30 28.50 -15.11 -43.06
C GLY A 30 27.00 -15.30 -42.86
N SER A 31 26.21 -15.02 -43.90
CA SER A 31 24.75 -15.12 -43.84
C SER A 31 24.18 -16.00 -44.95
N THR A 32 22.99 -16.52 -44.71
CA THR A 32 22.21 -17.31 -45.69
C THR A 32 20.73 -17.17 -45.39
N ARG A 33 19.87 -17.30 -46.41
CA ARG A 33 18.42 -17.10 -46.26
C ARG A 33 17.68 -18.38 -46.60
N THR A 34 16.78 -18.79 -45.72
CA THR A 34 15.82 -19.87 -45.96
C THR A 34 14.50 -19.27 -46.41
N ASN A 35 13.93 -19.75 -47.52
CA ASN A 35 12.66 -19.26 -48.06
C ASN A 35 11.85 -20.42 -48.69
N GLN A 36 10.54 -20.26 -48.81
CA GLN A 36 9.66 -21.20 -49.51
C GLN A 36 8.85 -20.48 -50.61
N PRO A 37 8.45 -21.19 -51.69
CA PRO A 37 7.63 -20.63 -52.78
C PRO A 37 6.27 -20.12 -52.33
N LEU A 38 5.64 -20.81 -51.38
CA LEU A 38 4.35 -20.46 -50.76
C LEU A 38 4.54 -20.50 -49.25
N ILE A 39 4.11 -19.45 -48.55
CA ILE A 39 4.22 -19.34 -47.09
C ILE A 39 2.86 -18.95 -46.52
N VAL A 40 2.45 -19.56 -45.41
CA VAL A 40 1.30 -19.10 -44.61
C VAL A 40 1.74 -18.68 -43.21
N ARG A 41 1.26 -17.52 -42.77
CA ARG A 41 1.55 -16.97 -41.44
C ARG A 41 0.27 -16.73 -40.67
N LEU A 42 0.09 -17.48 -39.58
CA LEU A 42 -1.02 -17.32 -38.65
C LEU A 42 -0.89 -16.00 -37.87
N GLN A 43 -1.95 -15.19 -37.90
CA GLN A 43 -2.14 -13.97 -37.12
C GLN A 43 -3.29 -14.20 -36.12
N ALA A 44 -2.94 -14.15 -34.84
CA ALA A 44 -3.83 -14.36 -33.71
C ALA A 44 -3.29 -13.54 -32.52
N PRO A 45 -4.12 -13.21 -31.52
CA PRO A 45 -3.65 -12.53 -30.32
C PRO A 45 -2.67 -13.42 -29.53
N ARG A 46 -1.94 -12.84 -28.57
CA ARG A 46 -0.99 -13.60 -27.72
C ARG A 46 -1.69 -14.61 -26.80
N PHE A 47 -2.94 -14.33 -26.45
CA PHE A 47 -3.80 -15.15 -25.60
C PHE A 47 -5.26 -14.88 -25.94
N PHE A 48 -6.16 -15.62 -25.32
CA PHE A 48 -7.61 -15.42 -25.43
C PHE A 48 -8.24 -15.31 -24.03
N VAL A 49 -9.38 -14.64 -23.91
CA VAL A 49 -10.23 -14.68 -22.72
C VAL A 49 -11.58 -15.30 -23.09
N VAL A 50 -12.16 -16.12 -22.21
CA VAL A 50 -13.52 -16.62 -22.38
C VAL A 50 -14.49 -15.45 -22.60
N GLY A 51 -15.39 -15.58 -23.57
CA GLY A 51 -16.31 -14.52 -23.97
C GLY A 51 -15.81 -13.63 -25.10
N ASP A 52 -14.50 -13.64 -25.41
CA ASP A 52 -13.97 -12.87 -26.54
C ASP A 52 -14.47 -13.40 -27.89
N VAL A 53 -14.69 -12.46 -28.82
CA VAL A 53 -14.96 -12.73 -30.24
C VAL A 53 -13.80 -12.16 -31.04
N VAL A 54 -13.05 -13.01 -31.75
CA VAL A 54 -11.77 -12.65 -32.35
C VAL A 54 -11.76 -12.97 -33.84
N THR A 55 -11.14 -12.12 -34.66
CA THR A 55 -10.81 -12.44 -36.04
C THR A 55 -9.41 -13.04 -36.12
N VAL A 56 -9.33 -14.36 -36.22
CA VAL A 56 -8.06 -15.06 -36.53
C VAL A 56 -7.82 -14.94 -38.03
N SER A 57 -6.62 -14.52 -38.41
CA SER A 57 -6.29 -14.29 -39.81
C SER A 57 -5.07 -15.10 -40.24
N ALA A 58 -4.89 -15.29 -41.54
CA ALA A 58 -3.65 -15.78 -42.10
C ALA A 58 -3.20 -14.93 -43.28
N VAL A 59 -1.91 -14.62 -43.30
CA VAL A 59 -1.26 -13.95 -44.42
C VAL A 59 -0.59 -15.02 -45.27
N ILE A 60 -1.03 -15.13 -46.52
CA ILE A 60 -0.51 -16.08 -47.50
C ILE A 60 0.38 -15.31 -48.47
N ASN A 61 1.66 -15.68 -48.52
CA ASN A 61 2.66 -15.06 -49.38
C ASN A 61 2.99 -16.00 -50.55
N ASN A 62 2.87 -15.49 -51.77
CA ASN A 62 3.35 -16.16 -52.98
C ASN A 62 4.67 -15.52 -53.42
N ASN A 63 5.77 -16.26 -53.26
CA ASN A 63 7.12 -15.81 -53.62
C ASN A 63 7.55 -16.29 -55.02
N THR A 64 6.60 -16.75 -55.84
CA THR A 64 6.86 -17.18 -57.22
C THR A 64 6.51 -16.09 -58.22
N ASP A 65 7.02 -16.22 -59.44
CA ASP A 65 6.79 -15.27 -60.53
C ASP A 65 5.43 -15.46 -61.23
N GLN A 66 4.58 -16.39 -60.77
CA GLN A 66 3.27 -16.67 -61.35
C GLN A 66 2.17 -16.57 -60.28
N PRO A 67 0.96 -16.10 -60.63
CA PRO A 67 -0.17 -16.14 -59.71
C PRO A 67 -0.52 -17.58 -59.32
N MET A 68 -0.98 -17.78 -58.09
CA MET A 68 -1.30 -19.10 -57.55
C MET A 68 -2.71 -19.10 -56.95
N GLN A 69 -3.52 -20.08 -57.35
CA GLN A 69 -4.78 -20.39 -56.68
C GLN A 69 -4.49 -21.30 -55.49
N VAL A 70 -4.98 -20.90 -54.31
CA VAL A 70 -4.76 -21.63 -53.07
C VAL A 70 -6.04 -21.80 -52.27
N ILE A 71 -6.13 -22.92 -51.54
CA ILE A 71 -7.25 -23.22 -50.65
C ILE A 71 -6.75 -23.12 -49.21
N PRO A 72 -7.15 -22.08 -48.46
CA PRO A 72 -6.81 -21.95 -47.05
C PRO A 72 -7.75 -22.79 -46.19
N ASN A 73 -7.22 -23.39 -45.13
CA ASN A 73 -7.98 -24.15 -44.15
C ASN A 73 -7.48 -23.83 -42.73
N LEU A 74 -8.42 -23.60 -41.82
CA LEU A 74 -8.13 -23.42 -40.39
C LEU A 74 -8.68 -24.62 -39.62
N THR A 75 -7.82 -25.24 -38.81
CA THR A 75 -8.23 -26.25 -37.83
C THR A 75 -7.88 -25.73 -36.46
N ALA A 76 -8.84 -25.75 -35.54
CA ALA A 76 -8.64 -25.24 -34.19
C ALA A 76 -9.23 -26.16 -33.13
N GLN A 77 -8.52 -26.29 -32.01
CA GLN A 77 -8.98 -26.94 -30.78
C GLN A 77 -9.13 -25.85 -29.69
N GLY A 78 -10.12 -25.98 -28.81
CA GLY A 78 -10.38 -25.03 -27.72
C GLY A 78 -11.15 -23.75 -28.12
N ILE A 79 -11.26 -23.44 -29.42
CA ILE A 79 -12.03 -22.30 -29.94
C ILE A 79 -13.10 -22.75 -30.95
N THR A 80 -14.20 -22.03 -31.03
CA THR A 80 -15.32 -22.32 -31.94
C THR A 80 -15.28 -21.36 -33.12
N MET A 81 -15.24 -21.86 -34.34
CA MET A 81 -15.32 -21.03 -35.54
C MET A 81 -16.75 -20.60 -35.81
N SER A 82 -16.95 -19.32 -36.10
CA SER A 82 -18.24 -18.70 -36.40
C SER A 82 -18.24 -18.22 -37.86
N GLY A 83 -18.77 -19.03 -38.78
CA GLY A 83 -18.88 -18.66 -40.20
C GLY A 83 -18.47 -19.78 -41.16
N GLN A 84 -18.59 -19.51 -42.47
CA GLN A 84 -18.15 -20.43 -43.53
C GLN A 84 -16.64 -20.32 -43.74
N SER A 85 -15.98 -21.43 -44.10
CA SER A 85 -14.58 -21.41 -44.50
C SER A 85 -14.39 -20.59 -45.79
N PRO A 86 -13.32 -19.78 -45.90
CA PRO A 86 -13.04 -19.04 -47.12
C PRO A 86 -12.91 -19.98 -48.32
N ALA A 87 -13.40 -19.53 -49.48
CA ALA A 87 -13.22 -20.23 -50.74
C ALA A 87 -11.74 -20.20 -51.21
N ALA A 88 -11.45 -20.83 -52.35
CA ALA A 88 -10.15 -20.67 -52.99
C ALA A 88 -9.86 -19.19 -53.28
N VAL A 89 -8.62 -18.76 -53.05
CA VAL A 89 -8.17 -17.38 -53.21
C VAL A 89 -7.01 -17.34 -54.19
N GLU A 90 -7.00 -16.33 -55.06
CA GLU A 90 -5.85 -16.04 -55.92
C GLU A 90 -4.83 -15.20 -55.16
N VAL A 91 -3.59 -15.67 -55.09
CA VAL A 91 -2.46 -14.87 -54.59
C VAL A 91 -1.56 -14.52 -55.77
N LYS A 92 -1.49 -13.23 -56.10
CA LYS A 92 -0.69 -12.72 -57.23
C LYS A 92 0.80 -13.05 -57.04
N ALA A 93 1.53 -13.11 -58.16
CA ALA A 93 2.98 -13.30 -58.16
C ALA A 93 3.67 -12.25 -57.25
N ASN A 94 4.63 -12.69 -56.44
CA ASN A 94 5.40 -11.83 -55.52
C ASN A 94 4.52 -10.92 -54.63
N SER A 95 3.37 -11.44 -54.18
CA SER A 95 2.37 -10.69 -53.41
C SER A 95 1.85 -11.51 -52.23
N GLU A 96 1.03 -10.87 -51.39
CA GLU A 96 0.38 -11.51 -50.26
C GLU A 96 -1.12 -11.22 -50.22
N THR A 97 -1.86 -12.11 -49.59
CA THR A 97 -3.31 -11.96 -49.38
C THR A 97 -3.67 -12.44 -47.98
N ARG A 98 -4.56 -11.71 -47.30
CA ARG A 98 -5.08 -12.04 -45.98
C ARG A 98 -6.42 -12.75 -46.10
N VAL A 99 -6.62 -13.77 -45.28
CA VAL A 99 -7.88 -14.51 -45.14
C VAL A 99 -8.25 -14.62 -43.66
N ASP A 100 -9.54 -14.50 -43.37
CA ASP A 100 -10.04 -14.25 -42.01
C ASP A 100 -11.05 -15.31 -41.59
N TRP A 101 -11.02 -15.66 -40.30
CA TRP A 101 -11.95 -16.55 -39.63
C TRP A 101 -12.43 -15.92 -38.32
N PRO A 102 -13.73 -15.62 -38.18
CA PRO A 102 -14.29 -15.24 -36.89
C PRO A 102 -14.29 -16.46 -35.96
N VAL A 103 -13.86 -16.27 -34.72
CA VAL A 103 -13.85 -17.31 -33.70
C VAL A 103 -14.40 -16.77 -32.37
N THR A 104 -14.98 -17.65 -31.59
CA THR A 104 -15.50 -17.38 -30.25
C THR A 104 -14.89 -18.35 -29.24
N VAL A 105 -14.63 -17.83 -28.04
CA VAL A 105 -13.93 -18.53 -26.96
C VAL A 105 -14.93 -18.84 -25.84
N THR A 106 -15.14 -20.12 -25.52
CA THR A 106 -16.26 -20.55 -24.64
C THR A 106 -15.84 -21.12 -23.29
N HIS A 107 -14.59 -21.58 -23.14
CA HIS A 107 -14.09 -22.15 -21.90
C HIS A 107 -12.56 -22.02 -21.80
N ALA A 108 -12.05 -21.93 -20.58
CA ALA A 108 -10.61 -21.88 -20.32
C ALA A 108 -9.95 -23.21 -20.69
N SER A 109 -8.87 -23.14 -21.48
CA SER A 109 -8.13 -24.31 -21.99
C SER A 109 -6.85 -23.86 -22.71
N GLU A 110 -6.10 -24.79 -23.27
CA GLU A 110 -5.13 -24.47 -24.32
C GLU A 110 -5.82 -24.50 -25.70
N ALA A 111 -5.63 -23.46 -26.49
CA ALA A 111 -6.04 -23.43 -27.89
C ALA A 111 -4.88 -23.86 -28.78
N ARG A 112 -5.13 -24.83 -29.67
CA ARG A 112 -4.18 -25.23 -30.71
C ARG A 112 -4.76 -24.84 -32.05
N ILE A 113 -4.11 -23.90 -32.73
CA ILE A 113 -4.59 -23.33 -34.00
C ILE A 113 -3.59 -23.67 -35.09
N LYS A 114 -4.06 -24.39 -36.11
CA LYS A 114 -3.31 -24.72 -37.31
C LYS A 114 -3.97 -24.07 -38.52
N VAL A 115 -3.22 -23.23 -39.22
CA VAL A 115 -3.58 -22.81 -40.58
C VAL A 115 -2.76 -23.61 -41.59
N GLU A 116 -3.41 -24.04 -42.66
CA GLU A 116 -2.81 -24.74 -43.77
C GLU A 116 -3.27 -24.10 -45.07
N VAL A 117 -2.37 -23.99 -46.04
CA VAL A 117 -2.67 -23.52 -47.38
C VAL A 117 -2.20 -24.54 -48.41
N LYS A 118 -3.05 -24.87 -49.38
CA LYS A 118 -2.71 -25.82 -50.46
C LYS A 118 -2.93 -25.16 -51.82
N GLY A 119 -1.87 -25.07 -52.61
CA GLY A 119 -1.91 -24.82 -54.04
C GLY A 119 -1.71 -26.09 -54.85
N ALA A 120 -1.62 -25.96 -56.17
CA ALA A 120 -1.46 -27.11 -57.08
C ALA A 120 -0.13 -27.86 -56.90
N GLN A 121 0.95 -27.15 -56.57
CA GLN A 121 2.30 -27.71 -56.44
C GLN A 121 2.93 -27.50 -55.05
N TYR A 122 2.50 -26.47 -54.34
CA TYR A 122 3.09 -26.06 -53.07
C TYR A 122 2.01 -26.07 -51.98
N ALA A 123 2.42 -26.43 -50.77
CA ALA A 123 1.58 -26.36 -49.58
C ALA A 123 2.46 -25.95 -48.40
N ASP A 124 1.86 -25.21 -47.47
CA ASP A 124 2.53 -24.81 -46.23
C ASP A 124 1.50 -24.84 -45.08
N ALA A 125 2.00 -25.03 -43.86
CA ALA A 125 1.16 -25.01 -42.68
C ALA A 125 1.92 -24.43 -41.48
N MET A 126 1.19 -23.66 -40.67
CA MET A 126 1.68 -23.08 -39.44
C MET A 126 0.75 -23.44 -38.30
N GLU A 127 1.32 -23.93 -37.20
CA GLU A 127 0.59 -24.29 -35.99
C GLU A 127 1.16 -23.58 -34.77
N LYS A 128 0.29 -23.06 -33.91
CA LYS A 128 0.65 -22.41 -32.65
C LYS A 128 -0.32 -22.81 -31.54
N ASN A 129 0.21 -22.85 -30.32
CA ASN A 129 -0.57 -23.02 -29.10
C ASN A 129 -0.73 -21.67 -28.39
N PHE A 130 -1.90 -21.44 -27.80
CA PHE A 130 -2.26 -20.24 -27.06
C PHE A 130 -2.96 -20.62 -25.77
N THR A 131 -2.83 -19.80 -24.74
CA THR A 131 -3.60 -19.97 -23.51
C THR A 131 -4.94 -19.24 -23.63
N ILE A 132 -6.03 -19.93 -23.30
CA ILE A 132 -7.34 -19.32 -23.07
C ILE A 132 -7.51 -19.14 -21.56
N TYR A 133 -7.52 -17.90 -21.12
CA TYR A 133 -7.81 -17.54 -19.74
C TYR A 133 -9.30 -17.49 -19.49
N GLU A 134 -9.68 -17.86 -18.28
CA GLU A 134 -11.03 -17.71 -17.80
C GLU A 134 -11.42 -16.22 -17.67
N HIS A 135 -12.70 -15.94 -17.90
CA HIS A 135 -13.32 -14.67 -17.54
C HIS A 135 -13.67 -14.69 -16.04
N GLY A 136 -13.03 -13.83 -15.28
CA GLY A 136 -13.19 -13.77 -13.83
C GLY A 136 -11.91 -13.37 -13.10
N ILE A 137 -12.07 -12.98 -11.84
CA ILE A 137 -10.96 -12.59 -10.96
C ILE A 137 -11.22 -13.09 -9.55
N GLU A 138 -10.16 -13.27 -8.78
CA GLU A 138 -10.29 -13.34 -7.32
C GLU A 138 -10.69 -11.97 -6.79
N LYS A 139 -11.79 -11.91 -6.06
CA LYS A 139 -12.37 -10.70 -5.49
C LYS A 139 -12.29 -10.79 -3.98
N PHE A 140 -11.85 -9.70 -3.37
CA PHE A 140 -11.74 -9.55 -1.92
C PHE A 140 -12.61 -8.39 -1.48
N ILE A 141 -13.52 -8.65 -0.53
CA ILE A 141 -14.38 -7.63 0.08
C ILE A 141 -14.14 -7.69 1.58
N SER A 142 -13.85 -6.53 2.18
CA SER A 142 -13.62 -6.43 3.63
C SER A 142 -14.40 -5.25 4.22
N ARG A 143 -14.80 -5.42 5.47
CA ARG A 143 -15.37 -4.37 6.33
C ARG A 143 -14.78 -4.52 7.71
N SER A 144 -14.15 -3.46 8.21
CA SER A 144 -13.58 -3.40 9.54
C SER A 144 -14.09 -2.17 10.28
N GLY A 145 -14.15 -2.28 11.61
CA GLY A 145 -14.72 -1.21 12.41
C GLY A 145 -14.76 -1.51 13.90
N LYS A 146 -15.46 -0.63 14.61
CA LYS A 146 -15.68 -0.71 16.06
C LYS A 146 -17.16 -0.76 16.34
N MET A 147 -17.59 -1.69 17.19
CA MET A 147 -18.97 -1.80 17.61
C MET A 147 -19.39 -0.58 18.42
N ARG A 148 -20.49 0.06 18.00
CA ARG A 148 -21.14 1.15 18.73
C ARG A 148 -22.36 0.60 19.47
N GLY A 149 -22.42 0.80 20.79
CA GLY A 149 -23.50 0.24 21.62
C GLY A 149 -23.34 -1.27 21.89
N ASP A 150 -24.45 -2.01 21.88
CA ASP A 150 -24.50 -3.43 22.24
C ASP A 150 -24.59 -4.38 21.04
N SER A 151 -24.73 -3.86 19.82
CA SER A 151 -24.72 -4.70 18.63
C SER A 151 -24.23 -3.94 17.40
N VAL A 152 -23.53 -4.63 16.52
CA VAL A 152 -23.21 -4.15 15.17
C VAL A 152 -23.63 -5.19 14.15
N ALA A 153 -24.21 -4.72 13.04
CA ALA A 153 -24.57 -5.53 11.88
C ALA A 153 -23.70 -5.10 10.71
N ILE A 154 -22.94 -6.05 10.17
CA ILE A 154 -22.00 -5.87 9.08
C ILE A 154 -22.59 -6.57 7.87
N LYS A 155 -22.70 -5.84 6.77
CA LYS A 155 -23.32 -6.34 5.54
C LYS A 155 -22.26 -6.56 4.48
N LEU A 156 -22.20 -7.79 3.96
CA LEU A 156 -21.33 -8.16 2.85
C LEU A 156 -22.19 -8.73 1.72
N ASP A 157 -22.21 -8.06 0.58
CA ASP A 157 -22.88 -8.55 -0.62
C ASP A 157 -21.96 -9.50 -1.39
N ILE A 158 -22.41 -10.74 -1.58
CA ILE A 158 -21.68 -11.80 -2.29
C ILE A 158 -22.48 -12.18 -3.55
N PRO A 159 -21.97 -11.91 -4.76
CA PRO A 159 -22.72 -12.12 -6.01
C PRO A 159 -22.98 -13.60 -6.27
N LYS A 160 -24.10 -13.92 -6.91
CA LYS A 160 -24.44 -15.31 -7.30
C LYS A 160 -23.47 -15.85 -8.36
N GLU A 161 -23.04 -14.98 -9.25
CA GLU A 161 -22.09 -15.23 -10.34
C GLU A 161 -20.67 -15.39 -9.78
N ARG A 162 -20.41 -16.49 -9.06
CA ARG A 162 -19.11 -16.83 -8.49
C ARG A 162 -18.87 -18.32 -8.49
N ARG A 163 -17.62 -18.72 -8.32
CA ARG A 163 -17.28 -20.09 -7.93
C ARG A 163 -17.59 -20.30 -6.46
N THR A 164 -18.70 -20.95 -6.16
CA THR A 164 -19.14 -21.18 -4.77
C THR A 164 -18.11 -21.98 -3.96
N ASP A 165 -17.33 -22.83 -4.63
CA ASP A 165 -16.26 -23.62 -4.04
C ASP A 165 -14.99 -22.84 -3.68
N SER A 166 -14.84 -21.62 -4.20
CA SER A 166 -13.77 -20.68 -3.84
C SER A 166 -14.16 -19.71 -2.71
N THR A 167 -15.42 -19.69 -2.27
CA THR A 167 -15.90 -18.71 -1.29
C THR A 167 -15.39 -19.03 0.12
N ASN A 168 -14.68 -18.08 0.72
CA ASN A 168 -14.18 -18.12 2.09
C ASN A 168 -14.56 -16.83 2.84
N LEU A 169 -15.49 -16.93 3.80
CA LEU A 169 -15.89 -15.82 4.68
C LEU A 169 -15.23 -16.00 6.04
N THR A 170 -14.48 -14.99 6.49
CA THR A 170 -13.80 -14.97 7.78
C THR A 170 -14.25 -13.74 8.58
N VAL A 171 -14.55 -13.94 9.86
CA VAL A 171 -14.83 -12.87 10.83
C VAL A 171 -13.75 -12.89 11.91
N GLN A 172 -13.13 -11.76 12.16
CA GLN A 172 -12.19 -11.54 13.26
C GLN A 172 -12.80 -10.58 14.27
N ILE A 173 -12.65 -10.89 15.55
CA ILE A 173 -13.15 -10.07 16.66
C ILE A 173 -12.04 -9.88 17.67
N ALA A 174 -11.72 -8.62 17.98
CA ALA A 174 -10.68 -8.25 18.93
C ALA A 174 -11.28 -7.40 20.08
N PRO A 175 -10.96 -7.71 21.34
CA PRO A 175 -11.45 -6.94 22.50
C PRO A 175 -10.65 -5.66 22.77
N SER A 176 -9.52 -5.46 22.09
CA SER A 176 -8.64 -4.29 22.22
C SER A 176 -7.72 -4.16 21.00
N MET A 177 -7.19 -2.96 20.76
CA MET A 177 -6.11 -2.71 19.80
C MET A 177 -4.70 -2.99 20.37
N ALA A 178 -4.60 -3.45 21.61
CA ALA A 178 -3.34 -3.63 22.33
C ALA A 178 -2.36 -4.59 21.65
N THR A 179 -2.85 -5.61 20.94
CA THR A 179 -2.00 -6.55 20.18
C THR A 179 -1.12 -5.83 19.16
N THR A 180 -1.67 -4.80 18.50
CA THR A 180 -0.94 -3.99 17.51
C THR A 180 0.20 -3.19 18.15
N MET A 181 0.10 -2.83 19.43
CA MET A 181 1.20 -2.19 20.16
C MET A 181 2.25 -3.22 20.59
N LEU A 182 1.82 -4.41 21.03
CA LEU A 182 2.71 -5.42 21.61
C LEU A 182 3.70 -6.00 20.58
N ASP A 183 3.30 -6.14 19.30
CA ASP A 183 4.21 -6.64 18.27
C ASP A 183 5.39 -5.69 18.00
N ALA A 184 5.28 -4.41 18.37
CA ALA A 184 6.31 -3.41 18.14
C ALA A 184 7.41 -3.42 19.21
N LEU A 185 7.14 -4.00 20.38
CA LEU A 185 8.08 -4.03 21.51
C LEU A 185 9.41 -4.73 21.19
N PRO A 186 9.45 -5.86 20.45
CA PRO A 186 10.72 -6.49 20.10
C PRO A 186 11.63 -5.64 19.20
N TYR A 187 11.06 -4.92 18.22
CA TYR A 187 11.84 -4.05 17.33
C TYR A 187 12.59 -2.96 18.11
N LEU A 188 11.96 -2.45 19.18
CA LEU A 188 12.54 -1.44 20.07
C LEU A 188 13.78 -1.91 20.84
N ILE A 189 14.04 -3.23 20.91
CA ILE A 189 15.12 -3.82 21.71
C ILE A 189 16.41 -4.02 20.89
N ASP A 190 16.33 -4.18 19.56
CA ASP A 190 17.50 -4.38 18.68
C ASP A 190 17.96 -3.06 18.02
N TYR A 191 18.76 -2.25 18.74
CA TYR A 191 19.45 -1.09 18.14
C TYR A 191 20.90 -0.97 18.64
N PRO A 192 21.91 -1.55 17.97
CA PRO A 192 23.29 -1.48 18.43
C PRO A 192 23.98 -0.23 17.86
N TYR A 193 24.50 0.74 18.65
CA TYR A 193 25.71 1.61 18.46
C TYR A 193 25.82 2.67 19.60
N GLY A 194 26.88 3.50 19.67
CA GLY A 194 27.41 4.15 20.90
C GLY A 194 27.46 5.70 21.07
N CYS A 195 26.86 6.55 20.23
CA CYS A 195 26.66 8.01 20.49
C CYS A 195 25.68 8.29 21.64
N THR A 196 25.49 9.54 22.06
CA THR A 196 24.41 9.91 23.02
C THR A 196 23.03 9.64 22.41
N GLU A 197 22.79 10.07 21.16
CA GLU A 197 21.54 9.78 20.43
C GLU A 197 21.32 8.27 20.34
N GLN A 198 22.34 7.51 19.96
CA GLN A 198 22.24 6.06 19.84
C GLN A 198 22.00 5.37 21.19
N THR A 199 22.61 5.89 22.27
CA THR A 199 22.36 5.42 23.64
C THR A 199 20.91 5.69 24.05
N MET A 200 20.38 6.86 23.73
CA MET A 200 18.97 7.19 23.93
C MET A 200 18.03 6.34 23.08
N SER A 201 18.40 6.05 21.84
CA SER A 201 17.66 5.18 20.92
C SER A 201 17.63 3.71 21.36
N ARG A 202 18.39 3.33 22.39
CA ARG A 202 18.26 2.05 23.12
C ARG A 202 17.56 2.19 24.46
N PHE A 203 17.93 3.21 25.22
CA PHE A 203 17.45 3.44 26.58
C PHE A 203 15.96 3.80 26.60
N LEU A 204 15.53 4.76 25.78
CA LEU A 204 14.15 5.24 25.78
C LEU A 204 13.15 4.14 25.38
N PRO A 205 13.38 3.37 24.30
CA PRO A 205 12.46 2.29 23.97
C PRO A 205 12.41 1.16 25.03
N ALA A 206 13.53 0.86 25.68
CA ALA A 206 13.56 -0.09 26.80
C ALA A 206 12.73 0.42 27.99
N VAL A 207 12.88 1.70 28.35
CA VAL A 207 12.08 2.36 29.39
C VAL A 207 10.59 2.33 29.06
N ILE A 208 10.21 2.66 27.82
CA ILE A 208 8.82 2.66 27.37
C ILE A 208 8.23 1.24 27.41
N THR A 209 9.02 0.24 27.00
CA THR A 209 8.64 -1.17 27.08
C THR A 209 8.40 -1.58 28.54
N ALA A 210 9.33 -1.24 29.45
CA ALA A 210 9.23 -1.55 30.87
C ALA A 210 7.99 -0.90 31.50
N LYS A 211 7.77 0.38 31.20
CA LYS A 211 6.59 1.14 31.63
C LYS A 211 5.30 0.47 31.13
N THR A 212 5.24 0.13 29.85
CA THR A 212 4.08 -0.48 29.21
C THR A 212 3.74 -1.85 29.82
N LEU A 213 4.73 -2.72 29.96
CA LEU A 213 4.53 -4.03 30.60
C LEU A 213 4.05 -3.89 32.05
N ARG A 214 4.64 -2.97 32.80
CA ARG A 214 4.22 -2.69 34.18
C ARG A 214 2.79 -2.18 34.26
N ASP A 215 2.45 -1.20 33.44
CA ASP A 215 1.12 -0.61 33.45
C ASP A 215 0.04 -1.62 33.07
N LEU A 216 0.38 -2.58 32.21
CA LEU A 216 -0.48 -3.72 31.84
C LEU A 216 -0.47 -4.85 32.88
N GLY A 217 0.35 -4.78 33.92
CA GLY A 217 0.53 -5.86 34.91
C GLY A 217 1.12 -7.13 34.31
N MET A 218 1.84 -7.02 33.20
CA MET A 218 2.36 -8.13 32.42
C MET A 218 3.84 -8.37 32.74
N LYS A 219 4.20 -9.65 32.90
CA LYS A 219 5.60 -10.04 33.00
C LYS A 219 6.22 -10.17 31.60
N PRO A 220 7.51 -9.79 31.43
CA PRO A 220 8.30 -10.03 30.22
C PRO A 220 8.02 -11.38 29.54
N GLU A 221 8.06 -12.48 30.29
CA GLU A 221 7.93 -13.84 29.75
C GLU A 221 6.54 -14.11 29.17
N THR A 222 5.50 -13.51 29.79
CA THR A 222 4.12 -13.64 29.32
C THR A 222 3.87 -12.79 28.08
N ALA A 223 4.47 -11.61 28.00
CA ALA A 223 4.46 -10.78 26.79
C ALA A 223 5.10 -11.55 25.62
N MET A 224 6.29 -12.12 25.81
CA MET A 224 6.95 -12.92 24.78
C MET A 224 6.07 -14.08 24.31
N ALA A 225 5.54 -14.89 25.23
CA ALA A 225 4.73 -16.05 24.85
C ALA A 225 3.46 -15.69 24.08
N LYS A 226 2.85 -14.54 24.36
CA LYS A 226 1.65 -14.05 23.66
C LYS A 226 1.94 -13.36 22.34
N VAL A 227 3.09 -12.68 22.22
CA VAL A 227 3.54 -11.97 21.01
C VAL A 227 4.09 -12.94 19.97
N PHE A 228 4.78 -14.01 20.38
CA PHE A 228 5.41 -14.99 19.47
C PHE A 228 4.51 -16.17 19.06
N GLY A 229 3.18 -16.04 19.21
CA GLY A 229 2.21 -17.13 19.03
C GLY A 229 0.95 -16.82 18.22
N GLY A 230 0.90 -15.75 17.40
CA GLY A 230 -0.37 -15.37 16.76
C GLY A 230 -0.43 -14.40 15.57
N ILE A 231 0.68 -13.98 14.94
CA ILE A 231 0.64 -13.25 13.65
C ILE A 231 1.74 -13.82 12.72
N GLU A 232 1.38 -14.00 11.45
CA GLU A 232 2.05 -14.73 10.35
C GLU A 232 3.49 -15.26 10.58
N GLN A 233 3.61 -16.60 10.65
CA GLN A 233 4.90 -17.31 10.63
C GLN A 233 5.75 -17.02 9.36
N SER A 234 5.15 -16.52 8.28
CA SER A 234 5.81 -16.14 7.03
C SER A 234 6.74 -14.92 7.17
N THR A 235 6.49 -14.01 8.12
CA THR A 235 7.21 -12.72 8.23
C THR A 235 8.08 -12.59 9.48
N ALA A 236 7.94 -13.50 10.45
CA ALA A 236 8.72 -13.50 11.70
C ALA A 236 10.25 -13.57 11.46
N THR A 237 10.68 -14.35 10.47
CA THR A 237 12.11 -14.49 10.12
C THR A 237 12.67 -13.26 9.39
N ALA A 238 11.82 -12.53 8.66
CA ALA A 238 12.22 -11.34 7.89
C ALA A 238 12.38 -10.09 8.77
N THR A 239 11.59 -9.99 9.84
CA THR A 239 11.58 -8.83 10.75
C THR A 239 12.63 -8.92 11.86
N HIS A 240 13.14 -10.12 12.20
CA HIS A 240 14.06 -10.33 13.32
C HIS A 240 15.21 -11.32 12.98
N PRO A 241 16.14 -10.94 12.08
CA PRO A 241 17.17 -11.84 11.56
C PRO A 241 18.21 -12.33 12.59
N LYS A 242 18.28 -11.73 13.78
CA LYS A 242 19.17 -12.15 14.88
C LYS A 242 18.51 -13.07 15.91
N GLY A 243 17.26 -13.48 15.68
CA GLY A 243 16.48 -14.30 16.62
C GLY A 243 15.82 -13.47 17.73
N ALA A 244 14.87 -14.09 18.43
CA ALA A 244 14.16 -13.46 19.55
C ALA A 244 15.14 -13.16 20.69
N GLN A 245 15.47 -11.88 20.88
CA GLN A 245 16.12 -11.42 22.11
C GLN A 245 15.09 -11.26 23.22
N ASP A 246 15.58 -11.43 24.43
CA ASP A 246 14.75 -11.68 25.59
C ASP A 246 14.28 -10.38 26.24
N LEU A 247 12.98 -10.25 26.50
CA LEU A 247 12.48 -9.17 27.38
C LEU A 247 13.13 -9.25 28.79
N ARG A 248 13.81 -10.36 29.14
CA ARG A 248 14.65 -10.52 30.34
C ARG A 248 15.93 -9.66 30.34
N GLU A 249 16.40 -9.15 29.20
CA GLU A 249 17.58 -8.26 29.13
C GLU A 249 17.25 -6.78 29.37
N LEU A 250 15.96 -6.44 29.50
CA LEU A 250 15.47 -5.06 29.60
C LEU A 250 16.10 -4.26 30.74
N ASP A 251 16.24 -4.88 31.92
CA ASP A 251 16.86 -4.26 33.09
C ASP A 251 18.35 -4.00 32.86
N ALA A 252 19.05 -4.95 32.24
CA ALA A 252 20.47 -4.82 31.93
C ALA A 252 20.72 -3.73 30.90
N MET A 253 19.88 -3.66 29.85
CA MET A 253 19.95 -2.62 28.83
C MET A 253 19.66 -1.23 29.40
N THR A 254 18.61 -1.12 30.22
CA THR A 254 18.24 0.13 30.89
C THR A 254 19.37 0.61 31.78
N LYS A 255 19.95 -0.28 32.60
CA LYS A 255 21.08 0.03 33.47
C LYS A 255 22.33 0.45 32.70
N ALA A 256 22.71 -0.30 31.67
CA ALA A 256 23.88 0.01 30.85
C ALA A 256 23.72 1.33 30.08
N GLY A 257 22.52 1.60 29.54
CA GLY A 257 22.20 2.87 28.90
C GLY A 257 22.30 4.03 29.88
N LEU A 258 21.74 3.87 31.08
CA LEU A 258 21.75 4.87 32.13
C LEU A 258 23.17 5.19 32.63
N GLU A 259 23.99 4.17 32.89
CA GLU A 259 25.40 4.32 33.28
C GLU A 259 26.22 5.07 32.20
N ARG A 260 25.92 4.81 30.92
CA ARG A 260 26.57 5.52 29.82
C ARG A 260 26.12 6.98 29.70
N LEU A 261 24.82 7.26 29.84
CA LEU A 261 24.31 8.63 29.87
C LEU A 261 24.94 9.42 31.03
N TYR A 262 25.09 8.79 32.18
CA TYR A 262 25.78 9.35 33.34
C TYR A 262 27.25 9.70 33.08
N ASP A 263 27.98 8.83 32.39
CA ASP A 263 29.37 9.07 31.98
C ASP A 263 29.49 10.15 30.89
N PHE A 264 28.42 10.40 30.13
CA PHE A 264 28.41 11.34 29.00
C PHE A 264 27.99 12.76 29.39
N GLN A 265 27.52 12.98 30.62
CA GLN A 265 27.10 14.32 31.05
C GLN A 265 28.31 15.22 31.25
N HIS A 266 28.30 16.39 30.64
CA HIS A 266 29.37 17.38 30.77
C HIS A 266 29.29 18.16 32.09
N SER A 267 30.31 18.95 32.37
CA SER A 267 30.41 19.72 33.63
C SER A 267 29.38 20.85 33.76
N ASP A 268 28.89 21.37 32.64
CA ASP A 268 27.80 22.35 32.56
C ASP A 268 26.41 21.73 32.84
N GLY A 269 26.32 20.39 32.85
CA GLY A 269 25.10 19.64 33.04
C GLY A 269 24.45 19.15 31.74
N GLY A 270 24.94 19.57 30.57
CA GLY A 270 24.41 19.19 29.26
C GLY A 270 24.96 17.87 28.72
N TRP A 271 24.40 17.45 27.58
CA TRP A 271 24.90 16.36 26.74
C TRP A 271 25.10 16.86 25.31
N GLY A 272 26.23 16.49 24.71
CA GLY A 272 26.44 16.59 23.28
C GLY A 272 25.99 15.36 22.50
N TRP A 273 26.12 15.41 21.18
CA TRP A 273 25.96 14.25 20.29
C TRP A 273 26.93 13.10 20.64
N TRP A 274 28.12 13.47 21.13
CA TRP A 274 29.18 12.58 21.59
C TRP A 274 29.70 13.03 22.96
N LYS A 275 30.28 12.12 23.74
CA LYS A 275 30.88 12.41 25.06
C LYS A 275 31.91 13.56 25.06
N GLN A 276 32.65 13.73 23.96
CA GLN A 276 33.71 14.73 23.82
C GLN A 276 33.24 15.97 23.03
N GLY A 277 31.96 16.03 22.65
CA GLY A 277 31.40 17.16 21.91
C GLY A 277 30.98 18.31 22.83
N GLU A 278 30.53 19.42 22.26
CA GLU A 278 29.86 20.47 23.02
C GLU A 278 28.44 20.02 23.42
N SER A 279 27.92 20.59 24.51
CA SER A 279 26.55 20.37 24.93
C SER A 279 25.56 20.88 23.87
N ASP A 280 24.55 20.08 23.57
CA ASP A 280 23.55 20.35 22.55
C ASP A 280 22.16 20.42 23.23
N HIS A 281 21.40 21.46 22.92
CA HIS A 281 20.11 21.73 23.55
C HIS A 281 19.09 20.62 23.29
N PHE A 282 19.04 20.12 22.06
CA PHE A 282 18.10 19.08 21.65
C PHE A 282 18.43 17.76 22.34
N MET A 283 19.70 17.36 22.33
CA MET A 283 20.16 16.12 22.95
C MET A 283 19.97 16.16 24.47
N THR A 284 20.28 17.29 25.11
CA THR A 284 20.08 17.46 26.55
C THR A 284 18.60 17.35 26.91
N ALA A 285 17.71 18.01 26.16
CA ALA A 285 16.26 17.89 26.34
C ALA A 285 15.76 16.45 26.15
N TYR A 286 16.28 15.74 25.14
CA TYR A 286 15.93 14.35 24.89
C TYR A 286 16.31 13.42 26.06
N VAL A 287 17.49 13.62 26.66
CA VAL A 287 17.94 12.87 27.85
C VAL A 287 17.10 13.20 29.08
N VAL A 288 16.83 14.48 29.35
CA VAL A 288 15.98 14.91 30.49
C VAL A 288 14.58 14.32 30.40
N TRP A 289 13.99 14.34 29.21
CA TRP A 289 12.69 13.73 28.98
C TRP A 289 12.70 12.21 29.21
N GLY A 290 13.67 11.50 28.63
CA GLY A 290 13.79 10.05 28.83
C GLY A 290 14.07 9.64 30.28
N MET A 291 14.85 10.43 31.02
CA MET A 291 15.08 10.21 32.45
C MET A 291 13.80 10.44 33.28
N SER A 292 12.97 11.41 32.90
CA SER A 292 11.66 11.65 33.53
C SER A 292 10.72 10.46 33.32
N LEU A 293 10.64 9.94 32.08
CA LEU A 293 9.88 8.71 31.77
C LEU A 293 10.42 7.49 32.51
N ALA A 294 11.74 7.35 32.63
CA ALA A 294 12.38 6.25 33.36
C ALA A 294 12.02 6.25 34.84
N ARG A 295 12.01 7.44 35.46
CA ARG A 295 11.56 7.62 36.84
C ARG A 295 10.10 7.22 37.04
N GLU A 296 9.21 7.59 36.10
CA GLU A 296 7.81 7.12 36.12
C GLU A 296 7.69 5.61 35.93
N ALA A 297 8.56 5.03 35.11
CA ALA A 297 8.73 3.59 34.97
C ALA A 297 9.44 2.96 36.19
N GLY A 298 9.58 3.68 37.31
CA GLY A 298 10.18 3.25 38.58
C GLY A 298 11.62 2.76 38.47
N ILE A 299 12.36 3.24 37.48
CA ILE A 299 13.81 3.09 37.41
C ILE A 299 14.42 4.15 38.31
N ASP A 300 15.41 3.76 39.11
CA ASP A 300 16.10 4.68 40.00
C ASP A 300 17.04 5.59 39.18
N ILE A 301 16.82 6.90 39.26
CA ILE A 301 17.55 7.91 38.49
C ILE A 301 18.20 8.89 39.47
N ARG A 302 19.53 9.03 39.39
CA ARG A 302 20.33 10.02 40.13
C ARG A 302 19.78 11.44 39.95
N SER A 303 19.24 12.01 41.02
CA SER A 303 18.59 13.33 40.98
C SER A 303 19.55 14.46 40.66
N ASP A 304 20.79 14.40 41.14
CA ASP A 304 21.83 15.41 40.87
C ASP A 304 22.14 15.55 39.38
N VAL A 305 22.15 14.44 38.65
CA VAL A 305 22.35 14.41 37.19
C VAL A 305 21.22 15.18 36.48
N VAL A 306 19.97 14.86 36.80
CA VAL A 306 18.80 15.49 36.16
C VAL A 306 18.70 16.96 36.54
N GLU A 307 18.99 17.32 37.81
CA GLU A 307 18.93 18.70 38.28
C GLU A 307 19.95 19.61 37.57
N ARG A 308 21.17 19.13 37.33
CA ARG A 308 22.17 19.89 36.56
C ARG A 308 21.71 20.08 35.12
N ALA A 309 21.17 19.04 34.49
CA ALA A 309 20.68 19.11 33.12
C ALA A 309 19.46 20.03 32.98
N ALA A 310 18.50 19.94 33.89
CA ALA A 310 17.36 20.85 33.94
C ALA A 310 17.83 22.30 34.16
N SER A 311 18.81 22.53 35.03
CA SER A 311 19.38 23.86 35.26
C SER A 311 20.14 24.43 34.06
N TYR A 312 20.76 23.57 33.25
CA TYR A 312 21.35 23.94 31.97
C TYR A 312 20.24 24.37 31.00
N LEU A 313 19.28 23.48 30.71
CA LEU A 313 18.17 23.75 29.79
C LEU A 313 17.34 24.98 30.17
N ASP A 314 17.09 25.19 31.46
CA ASP A 314 16.33 26.34 31.98
C ASP A 314 16.99 27.68 31.59
N LYS A 315 18.33 27.75 31.55
CA LYS A 315 19.05 28.94 31.10
C LYS A 315 19.04 29.08 29.58
N GLU A 316 19.22 27.96 28.88
CA GLU A 316 19.30 27.93 27.41
C GLU A 316 17.96 28.19 26.71
N LEU A 317 16.83 28.12 27.43
CA LEU A 317 15.51 28.50 26.90
C LEU A 317 15.48 29.90 26.27
N VAL A 318 16.30 30.82 26.76
CA VAL A 318 16.40 32.19 26.24
C VAL A 318 17.18 32.24 24.93
N GLU A 319 18.19 31.38 24.75
CA GLU A 319 18.98 31.33 23.52
C GLU A 319 18.14 30.87 22.31
N GLU A 320 17.17 30.00 22.56
CA GLU A 320 16.26 29.45 21.54
C GLU A 320 14.99 30.30 21.31
N GLU A 321 14.92 31.55 21.80
CA GLU A 321 13.71 32.40 21.70
C GLU A 321 13.18 32.55 20.26
N LYS A 322 14.08 32.52 19.26
CA LYS A 322 13.73 32.64 17.84
C LYS A 322 13.52 31.29 17.14
N ASN A 323 13.82 30.20 17.81
CA ASN A 323 13.74 28.84 17.28
C ASN A 323 12.65 28.07 18.04
N TYR A 324 11.40 28.29 17.61
CA TYR A 324 10.24 27.77 18.32
C TYR A 324 10.22 26.24 18.43
N ASP A 325 10.79 25.53 17.45
CA ASP A 325 10.85 24.06 17.46
C ASP A 325 11.75 23.56 18.61
N ALA A 326 12.95 24.14 18.75
CA ALA A 326 13.87 23.81 19.84
C ALA A 326 13.32 24.29 21.19
N GLN A 327 12.81 25.51 21.28
CA GLN A 327 12.27 26.06 22.53
C GLN A 327 11.07 25.24 23.04
N ALA A 328 10.16 24.82 22.15
CA ALA A 328 9.03 23.95 22.52
C ALA A 328 9.48 22.57 23.01
N TRP A 329 10.51 21.99 22.37
CA TRP A 329 11.08 20.71 22.78
C TRP A 329 11.75 20.76 24.15
N ILE A 330 12.58 21.78 24.39
CA ILE A 330 13.23 22.00 25.68
C ILE A 330 12.19 22.22 26.78
N LEU A 331 11.19 23.07 26.50
CA LEU A 331 10.12 23.36 27.45
C LEU A 331 9.30 22.12 27.80
N HIS A 332 9.04 21.23 26.83
CA HIS A 332 8.38 19.95 27.09
C HIS A 332 9.19 19.04 28.01
N ALA A 333 10.50 18.89 27.74
CA ALA A 333 11.37 18.08 28.60
C ALA A 333 11.40 18.62 30.05
N LEU A 334 11.50 19.94 30.22
CA LEU A 334 11.45 20.60 31.53
C LEU A 334 10.08 20.45 32.22
N ALA A 335 8.98 20.47 31.47
CA ALA A 335 7.64 20.27 32.01
C ALA A 335 7.39 18.83 32.50
N GLU A 336 7.94 17.83 31.80
CA GLU A 336 7.90 16.43 32.26
C GLU A 336 8.76 16.25 33.52
N ASP A 337 9.95 16.84 33.56
CA ASP A 337 10.81 16.85 34.74
C ASP A 337 10.16 17.58 35.94
N HIS A 338 9.46 18.70 35.70
CA HIS A 338 8.72 19.45 36.72
C HIS A 338 7.73 18.55 37.47
N VAL A 339 6.96 17.73 36.74
CA VAL A 339 6.01 16.78 37.32
C VAL A 339 6.72 15.58 37.94
N ALA A 340 7.72 15.00 37.27
CA ALA A 340 8.47 13.85 37.77
C ALA A 340 9.21 14.14 39.09
N ARG A 341 9.68 15.38 39.30
CA ARG A 341 10.30 15.85 40.55
C ARG A 341 9.34 16.51 41.52
N LYS A 342 8.06 16.64 41.17
CA LYS A 342 7.02 17.29 41.99
C LYS A 342 7.40 18.71 42.42
N ARG A 343 7.94 19.48 41.48
CA ARG A 343 8.26 20.90 41.71
C ARG A 343 6.96 21.67 41.99
N SER A 344 7.04 22.65 42.89
CA SER A 344 5.90 23.49 43.25
C SER A 344 5.74 24.72 42.35
N GLU A 345 6.84 25.18 41.75
CA GLU A 345 6.89 26.43 40.98
C GLU A 345 7.52 26.23 39.60
N VAL A 346 6.94 26.90 38.61
CA VAL A 346 7.48 27.08 37.27
C VAL A 346 8.53 28.18 37.33
N SER A 347 9.70 27.96 36.75
CA SER A 347 10.79 28.92 36.76
C SER A 347 10.42 30.18 35.98
N LYS A 348 11.18 31.26 36.19
CA LYS A 348 11.04 32.48 35.39
C LYS A 348 11.33 32.23 33.90
N PHE A 349 12.34 31.41 33.58
CA PHE A 349 12.72 31.14 32.20
C PHE A 349 11.70 30.23 31.50
N GLU A 350 11.22 29.17 32.17
CA GLU A 350 10.11 28.33 31.70
C GLU A 350 8.86 29.15 31.41
N SER A 351 8.47 30.04 32.34
CA SER A 351 7.32 30.92 32.15
C SER A 351 7.52 31.88 30.97
N THR A 352 8.72 32.47 30.84
CA THR A 352 9.03 33.40 29.74
C THR A 352 9.01 32.69 28.38
N ALA A 353 9.62 31.51 28.27
CA ALA A 353 9.60 30.70 27.07
C ALA A 353 8.18 30.25 26.70
N PHE A 354 7.38 29.86 27.70
CA PHE A 354 5.97 29.54 27.49
C PHE A 354 5.19 30.73 26.92
N GLU A 355 5.35 31.94 27.48
CA GLU A 355 4.70 33.14 26.95
C GLU A 355 5.14 33.50 25.52
N ASN A 356 6.42 33.30 25.19
CA ASN A 356 6.92 33.50 23.84
C ASN A 356 6.24 32.55 22.83
N LEU A 357 6.22 31.24 23.14
CA LEU A 357 5.58 30.23 22.31
C LEU A 357 4.06 30.43 22.23
N TRP A 358 3.42 30.82 23.34
CA TRP A 358 1.98 31.12 23.39
C TRP A 358 1.62 32.32 22.52
N SER A 359 2.41 33.39 22.57
CA SER A 359 2.20 34.60 21.76
C SER A 359 2.40 34.33 20.27
N ASN A 360 3.29 33.39 19.92
CA ASN A 360 3.62 33.00 18.55
C ASN A 360 2.98 31.67 18.10
N ARG A 361 1.93 31.19 18.78
CA ARG A 361 1.33 29.86 18.57
C ARG A 361 0.83 29.58 17.13
N ASP A 362 0.55 30.63 16.37
CA ASP A 362 0.10 30.54 14.97
C ASP A 362 1.25 30.12 14.02
N ALA A 363 2.51 30.33 14.42
CA ALA A 363 3.69 29.89 13.69
C ALA A 363 4.11 28.44 14.03
N LEU A 364 3.50 27.83 15.06
CA LEU A 364 3.80 26.47 15.49
C LEU A 364 3.14 25.45 14.56
N ASN A 365 3.89 24.41 14.19
CA ASN A 365 3.33 23.21 13.55
C ASN A 365 2.58 22.33 14.59
N ALA A 366 1.92 21.27 14.12
CA ALA A 366 1.13 20.40 14.98
C ALA A 366 1.96 19.75 16.10
N TYR A 367 3.18 19.29 15.75
CA TYR A 367 4.11 18.70 16.70
C TYR A 367 4.46 19.65 17.85
N THR A 368 4.97 20.84 17.53
CA THR A 368 5.37 21.84 18.55
C THR A 368 4.18 22.36 19.34
N ARG A 369 3.02 22.56 18.71
CA ARG A 369 1.80 22.95 19.41
C ARG A 369 1.34 21.87 20.41
N ALA A 370 1.47 20.58 20.08
CA ALA A 370 1.18 19.49 21.00
C ALA A 370 2.13 19.48 22.20
N LEU A 371 3.43 19.70 21.96
CA LEU A 371 4.42 19.83 23.03
C LEU A 371 4.08 20.97 23.99
N VAL A 372 3.76 22.16 23.46
CA VAL A 372 3.40 23.33 24.28
C VAL A 372 2.07 23.10 25.02
N ALA A 373 1.12 22.38 24.42
CA ALA A 373 -0.13 22.00 25.08
C ALA A 373 0.14 21.08 26.28
N LEU A 374 0.99 20.06 26.10
CA LEU A 374 1.43 19.17 27.17
C LEU A 374 2.16 19.96 28.27
N SER A 375 3.07 20.88 27.91
CA SER A 375 3.76 21.72 28.89
C SER A 375 2.77 22.60 29.68
N ALA A 376 1.81 23.24 29.00
CA ALA A 376 0.76 24.03 29.64
C ALA A 376 -0.02 23.19 30.66
N HIS A 377 -0.40 21.96 30.29
CA HIS A 377 -1.12 21.04 31.16
C HIS A 377 -0.29 20.68 32.41
N LYS A 378 0.98 20.34 32.23
CA LYS A 378 1.91 19.95 33.31
C LYS A 378 2.23 21.11 34.26
N PHE A 379 2.27 22.34 33.76
CA PHE A 379 2.42 23.57 34.57
C PHE A 379 1.11 24.06 35.21
N GLY A 380 -0.03 23.41 34.94
CA GLY A 380 -1.32 23.79 35.49
C GLY A 380 -2.03 24.94 34.75
N PHE A 381 -1.53 25.37 33.59
CA PHE A 381 -2.12 26.40 32.72
C PHE A 381 -3.30 25.83 31.90
N SER A 382 -4.32 25.33 32.60
CA SER A 382 -5.40 24.50 32.04
C SER A 382 -6.17 25.17 30.90
N ASP A 383 -6.48 26.47 31.00
CA ASP A 383 -7.25 27.17 29.96
C ASP A 383 -6.43 27.31 28.67
N ARG A 384 -5.12 27.60 28.79
CA ARG A 384 -4.22 27.70 27.65
C ARG A 384 -3.98 26.35 26.99
N ALA A 385 -3.84 25.28 27.79
CA ALA A 385 -3.75 23.91 27.29
C ALA A 385 -4.96 23.55 26.41
N LYS A 386 -6.18 23.87 26.87
CA LYS A 386 -7.42 23.65 26.10
C LYS A 386 -7.47 24.45 24.81
N THR A 387 -7.03 25.70 24.82
CA THR A 387 -6.96 26.51 23.59
C THR A 387 -5.99 25.92 22.57
N LEU A 388 -4.83 25.41 23.00
CA LEU A 388 -3.87 24.77 22.10
C LEU A 388 -4.43 23.47 21.48
N ILE A 389 -5.19 22.68 22.25
CA ILE A 389 -5.94 21.53 21.72
C ILE A 389 -6.94 21.98 20.65
N GLN A 390 -7.73 23.03 20.90
CA GLN A 390 -8.66 23.57 19.91
C GLN A 390 -7.93 24.06 18.65
N ASN A 391 -6.74 24.65 18.80
CA ASN A 391 -5.91 25.07 17.67
C ASN A 391 -5.30 23.89 16.89
N LEU A 392 -5.17 22.70 17.49
CA LEU A 392 -4.77 21.48 16.79
C LEU A 392 -5.88 20.91 15.91
N GLU A 393 -7.15 21.22 16.19
CA GLU A 393 -8.24 20.89 15.25
C GLU A 393 -8.09 21.67 13.91
N ASN A 394 -7.34 22.76 13.90
CA ASN A 394 -7.01 23.47 12.67
C ASN A 394 -5.81 22.80 11.99
N GLY A 395 -6.01 22.28 10.78
CA GLY A 395 -4.97 21.63 9.98
C GLY A 395 -4.89 20.10 10.13
N VAL A 396 -5.83 19.50 10.86
CA VAL A 396 -6.01 18.04 10.86
C VAL A 396 -6.51 17.57 9.48
N LYS A 397 -5.90 16.51 8.95
CA LYS A 397 -6.40 15.80 7.77
C LYS A 397 -7.33 14.70 8.26
N ILE A 398 -8.58 14.68 7.81
CA ILE A 398 -9.61 13.71 8.25
C ILE A 398 -10.15 12.97 7.04
N ASP A 399 -10.12 11.63 7.09
CA ASP A 399 -10.95 10.78 6.25
C ASP A 399 -12.04 10.13 7.12
N SER A 400 -13.27 10.60 6.96
CA SER A 400 -14.43 10.07 7.68
C SER A 400 -15.05 8.83 7.03
N GLN A 401 -14.64 8.50 5.79
CA GLN A 401 -15.21 7.42 4.98
C GLN A 401 -14.10 6.62 4.26
N PRO A 402 -13.15 6.01 5.00
CA PRO A 402 -11.99 5.35 4.42
C PRO A 402 -12.33 4.07 3.61
N ASP A 403 -13.56 3.57 3.74
CA ASP A 403 -14.10 2.44 2.98
C ASP A 403 -14.73 2.85 1.62
N THR A 404 -14.69 4.14 1.29
CA THR A 404 -15.16 4.70 0.01
C THR A 404 -14.01 5.33 -0.76
N SER A 405 -14.19 5.50 -2.06
CA SER A 405 -13.20 6.00 -2.98
C SER A 405 -13.72 7.19 -3.77
N ILE A 406 -12.89 8.20 -3.95
CA ILE A 406 -13.16 9.30 -4.88
C ILE A 406 -12.79 8.94 -6.32
N VAL A 407 -12.01 7.87 -6.53
CA VAL A 407 -11.58 7.46 -7.88
C VAL A 407 -12.49 6.41 -8.51
N GLN A 408 -13.04 5.47 -7.74
CA GLN A 408 -13.96 4.46 -8.26
C GLN A 408 -15.36 5.04 -8.49
N ARG A 409 -16.10 4.48 -9.45
CA ARG A 409 -17.49 4.85 -9.74
C ARG A 409 -18.46 3.77 -9.25
N GLY A 410 -19.61 4.19 -8.77
CA GLY A 410 -20.69 3.32 -8.30
C GLY A 410 -21.34 3.87 -7.04
N ALA A 411 -22.41 3.23 -6.57
CA ALA A 411 -22.99 3.54 -5.27
C ALA A 411 -22.08 2.95 -4.18
N GLN A 412 -21.10 3.72 -3.72
CA GLN A 412 -20.34 3.41 -2.51
C GLN A 412 -21.03 4.13 -1.35
N THR A 413 -21.40 3.38 -0.32
CA THR A 413 -21.94 3.93 0.92
C THR A 413 -21.03 3.50 2.05
N SER A 414 -20.50 4.48 2.77
CA SER A 414 -19.70 4.21 3.96
C SER A 414 -20.56 3.56 5.05
N ASP A 415 -20.05 2.51 5.68
CA ASP A 415 -20.74 1.88 6.80
C ASP A 415 -20.53 2.69 8.11
N PRO A 416 -21.58 2.98 8.90
CA PRO A 416 -21.45 3.74 10.14
C PRO A 416 -20.50 3.15 11.19
N SER A 417 -20.19 1.85 11.09
CA SER A 417 -19.26 1.16 11.99
C SER A 417 -17.79 1.35 11.63
N VAL A 418 -17.50 1.85 10.43
CA VAL A 418 -16.14 2.13 9.94
C VAL A 418 -15.49 3.18 10.80
N MET A 419 -14.23 2.93 11.14
CA MET A 419 -13.41 3.89 11.87
C MET A 419 -12.77 4.84 10.87
N GLY A 420 -13.09 6.13 10.96
CA GLY A 420 -12.38 7.18 10.22
C GLY A 420 -10.91 7.29 10.63
N THR A 421 -10.12 8.06 9.88
CA THR A 421 -8.73 8.36 10.19
C THR A 421 -8.54 9.87 10.36
N ALA A 422 -7.59 10.27 11.21
CA ALA A 422 -7.17 11.65 11.31
C ALA A 422 -5.68 11.76 11.62
N HIS A 423 -4.98 12.73 11.04
CA HIS A 423 -3.56 12.93 11.28
C HIS A 423 -3.07 14.35 11.00
N TRP A 424 -1.82 14.60 11.37
CA TRP A 424 -1.08 15.83 11.09
C TRP A 424 0.31 15.50 10.55
N GLY A 425 0.90 16.48 9.87
CA GLY A 425 2.21 16.35 9.25
C GLY A 425 2.13 15.83 7.81
N GLU A 426 3.28 15.59 7.23
CA GLU A 426 3.45 15.04 5.89
C GLU A 426 4.35 13.80 5.94
N ASP A 427 4.39 13.04 4.85
CA ASP A 427 5.30 11.90 4.63
C ASP A 427 6.28 12.21 3.47
N GLY A 428 7.60 12.13 3.70
CA GLY A 428 8.65 12.62 2.79
C GLY A 428 10.02 12.91 3.40
N ILE A 429 10.91 13.54 2.62
CA ILE A 429 12.21 14.05 3.10
C ILE A 429 11.94 15.45 3.67
N PHE A 430 12.08 15.61 4.98
CA PHE A 430 11.89 16.89 5.65
C PHE A 430 13.22 17.48 6.06
N TRP A 431 13.30 18.81 6.03
CA TRP A 431 14.42 19.56 6.58
C TRP A 431 14.32 19.74 8.10
N ARG A 432 13.13 19.49 8.68
CA ARG A 432 12.84 19.55 10.12
C ARG A 432 12.20 18.25 10.57
N TRP A 433 12.71 17.69 11.66
CA TRP A 433 12.18 16.48 12.28
C TRP A 433 10.73 16.65 12.79
N SER A 434 10.35 17.87 13.17
CA SER A 434 9.01 18.23 13.66
C SER A 434 7.89 18.16 12.62
N ASP A 435 8.20 17.91 11.35
CA ASP A 435 7.20 17.88 10.26
C ASP A 435 6.72 16.45 9.93
N GLY A 436 7.33 15.43 10.55
CA GLY A 436 7.00 14.02 10.29
C GLY A 436 5.59 13.65 10.76
N GLY A 437 4.86 12.93 9.89
CA GLY A 437 3.46 12.56 10.12
C GLY A 437 3.23 11.70 11.38
N VAL A 438 4.04 10.67 11.58
CA VAL A 438 3.86 9.72 12.70
C VAL A 438 4.12 10.39 14.05
N GLU A 439 5.26 11.06 14.22
CA GLU A 439 5.62 11.67 15.51
C GLU A 439 4.68 12.83 15.86
N SER A 440 4.35 13.71 14.89
CA SER A 440 3.36 14.78 15.06
C SER A 440 2.03 14.23 15.56
N THR A 441 1.52 13.22 14.86
CA THR A 441 0.21 12.62 15.16
C THR A 441 0.22 11.90 16.52
N ALA A 442 1.31 11.23 16.87
CA ALA A 442 1.46 10.57 18.16
C ALA A 442 1.48 11.58 19.32
N PHE A 443 2.24 12.68 19.23
CA PHE A 443 2.25 13.70 20.29
C PHE A 443 0.93 14.45 20.41
N VAL A 444 0.25 14.72 19.29
CA VAL A 444 -1.10 15.30 19.34
C VAL A 444 -2.06 14.35 20.06
N LEU A 445 -2.02 13.04 19.78
CA LEU A 445 -2.83 12.07 20.51
C LEU A 445 -2.52 12.06 22.01
N ARG A 446 -1.24 12.13 22.41
CA ARG A 446 -0.88 12.27 23.85
C ARG A 446 -1.46 13.53 24.47
N ALA A 447 -1.37 14.66 23.78
CA ALA A 447 -1.96 15.93 24.24
C ALA A 447 -3.47 15.83 24.40
N LEU A 448 -4.17 15.22 23.42
CA LEU A 448 -5.61 14.96 23.49
C LEU A 448 -5.95 14.08 24.71
N LEU A 449 -5.25 12.96 24.88
CA LEU A 449 -5.49 12.03 26.00
C LEU A 449 -5.26 12.68 27.37
N ALA A 450 -4.28 13.58 27.49
CA ALA A 450 -3.98 14.27 28.74
C ALA A 450 -4.96 15.42 29.06
N ILE A 451 -5.40 16.17 28.06
CA ILE A 451 -6.11 17.45 28.23
C ILE A 451 -7.62 17.33 27.97
N ASP A 452 -8.00 16.57 26.93
CA ASP A 452 -9.38 16.35 26.50
C ASP A 452 -9.57 14.89 26.02
N PRO A 453 -9.54 13.89 26.93
CA PRO A 453 -9.58 12.46 26.56
C PRO A 453 -10.88 12.02 25.88
N LYS A 454 -11.91 12.88 25.88
CA LYS A 454 -13.19 12.65 25.20
C LYS A 454 -13.27 13.34 23.84
N ASN A 455 -12.18 13.94 23.36
CA ASN A 455 -12.16 14.63 22.08
C ASN A 455 -12.51 13.65 20.94
N LYS A 456 -13.33 14.13 19.99
CA LYS A 456 -13.77 13.38 18.81
C LYS A 456 -12.62 12.83 17.96
N LEU A 457 -11.43 13.44 18.03
CA LEU A 457 -10.26 13.06 17.25
C LEU A 457 -9.47 11.89 17.85
N VAL A 458 -9.64 11.56 19.13
CA VAL A 458 -8.86 10.50 19.80
C VAL A 458 -8.94 9.17 19.04
N GLU A 459 -10.14 8.77 18.62
CA GLU A 459 -10.31 7.49 17.93
C GLU A 459 -9.82 7.51 16.47
N PRO A 460 -10.18 8.51 15.61
CA PRO A 460 -9.65 8.57 14.25
C PRO A 460 -8.12 8.69 14.20
N VAL A 461 -7.51 9.39 15.15
CA VAL A 461 -6.05 9.52 15.24
C VAL A 461 -5.38 8.20 15.59
N THR A 462 -5.96 7.47 16.56
CA THR A 462 -5.50 6.13 16.93
C THR A 462 -5.58 5.17 15.74
N ASN A 463 -6.68 5.24 14.98
CA ASN A 463 -6.87 4.42 13.79
C ASN A 463 -5.83 4.71 12.70
N TRP A 464 -5.53 5.98 12.44
CA TRP A 464 -4.51 6.35 11.45
C TRP A 464 -3.13 5.82 11.82
N LEU A 465 -2.72 5.94 13.10
CA LEU A 465 -1.44 5.40 13.56
C LEU A 465 -1.35 3.89 13.30
N ILE A 466 -2.42 3.15 13.57
CA ILE A 466 -2.47 1.70 13.35
C ILE A 466 -2.40 1.34 11.87
N LYS A 467 -3.12 2.06 11.01
CA LYS A 467 -3.13 1.83 9.56
C LYS A 467 -1.82 2.21 8.87
N ASN A 468 -1.01 3.08 9.48
CA ASN A 468 0.31 3.47 8.99
C ASN A 468 1.46 2.69 9.64
N ARG A 469 1.17 1.57 10.31
CA ARG A 469 2.18 0.62 10.80
C ARG A 469 2.79 -0.15 9.62
N ARG A 470 4.12 -0.31 9.61
CA ARG A 470 4.91 -1.04 8.61
C ARG A 470 5.39 -2.36 9.22
N GLY A 471 4.70 -3.46 8.93
CA GLY A 471 4.99 -4.74 9.55
C GLY A 471 4.73 -4.71 11.05
N ALA A 472 5.78 -4.66 11.88
CA ALA A 472 5.70 -4.57 13.35
C ALA A 472 6.02 -3.18 13.92
N GLN A 473 6.39 -2.20 13.09
CA GLN A 473 6.97 -0.93 13.54
C GLN A 473 6.43 0.28 12.77
N TRP A 474 6.91 1.48 13.10
CA TRP A 474 6.70 2.71 12.32
C TRP A 474 8.01 3.15 11.65
N SER A 475 8.07 4.36 11.10
CA SER A 475 9.13 4.82 10.18
C SER A 475 10.55 4.64 10.71
N ASN A 476 10.74 4.77 12.03
CA ASN A 476 12.02 4.58 12.70
C ASN A 476 11.81 4.20 14.19
N THR A 477 12.90 3.97 14.92
CA THR A 477 12.87 3.57 16.34
C THR A 477 12.23 4.62 17.25
N ARG A 478 12.46 5.92 17.00
CA ARG A 478 11.87 7.03 17.76
C ARG A 478 10.36 7.09 17.53
N ASP A 479 9.91 7.11 16.28
CA ASP A 479 8.49 7.06 15.90
C ASP A 479 7.79 5.88 16.59
N THR A 480 8.39 4.69 16.49
CA THR A 480 7.84 3.46 17.07
C THR A 480 7.73 3.56 18.59
N ALA A 481 8.75 4.09 19.26
CA ALA A 481 8.76 4.25 20.71
C ALA A 481 7.65 5.20 21.17
N ILE A 482 7.47 6.33 20.47
CA ILE A 482 6.46 7.34 20.85
C ILE A 482 5.07 6.78 20.59
N VAL A 483 4.83 6.12 19.45
CA VAL A 483 3.54 5.49 19.18
C VAL A 483 3.21 4.43 20.22
N VAL A 484 4.16 3.57 20.61
CA VAL A 484 3.93 2.57 21.67
C VAL A 484 3.56 3.24 22.99
N LEU A 485 4.30 4.28 23.40
CA LEU A 485 3.99 5.05 24.62
C LEU A 485 2.59 5.65 24.57
N THR A 486 2.23 6.30 23.45
CA THR A 486 0.92 6.89 23.22
C THR A 486 -0.20 5.86 23.21
N MET A 487 0.01 4.71 22.56
CA MET A 487 -0.96 3.61 22.52
C MET A 487 -1.20 3.06 23.92
N ASN A 488 -0.16 2.93 24.74
CA ASN A 488 -0.29 2.52 26.14
C ASN A 488 -1.13 3.54 26.95
N GLU A 489 -0.95 4.84 26.72
CA GLU A 489 -1.80 5.90 27.29
C GLU A 489 -3.26 5.81 26.78
N TYR A 490 -3.46 5.54 25.49
CA TYR A 490 -4.78 5.34 24.89
C TYR A 490 -5.52 4.16 25.51
N LEU A 491 -4.85 3.00 25.67
CA LEU A 491 -5.45 1.80 26.26
C LEU A 491 -5.94 2.06 27.69
N ARG A 492 -5.20 2.86 28.47
CA ARG A 492 -5.65 3.33 29.79
C ARG A 492 -6.87 4.23 29.71
N ALA A 493 -6.79 5.28 28.89
CA ALA A 493 -7.87 6.27 28.79
C ALA A 493 -9.17 5.68 28.23
N SER A 494 -9.08 4.71 27.33
CA SER A 494 -10.21 4.01 26.72
C SER A 494 -10.77 2.86 27.57
N GLY A 495 -10.06 2.43 28.62
CA GLY A 495 -10.44 1.29 29.46
C GLY A 495 -10.22 -0.07 28.80
N GLU A 496 -9.38 -0.15 27.76
CA GLU A 496 -9.11 -1.36 26.96
C GLU A 496 -8.22 -2.39 27.65
N ILE A 497 -7.60 -2.04 28.78
CA ILE A 497 -6.65 -2.91 29.49
C ILE A 497 -7.35 -4.05 30.23
N GLN A 498 -8.59 -3.86 30.66
CA GLN A 498 -9.34 -4.84 31.45
C GLN A 498 -10.77 -5.04 30.94
N PRO A 499 -10.96 -5.48 29.69
CA PRO A 499 -12.28 -5.80 29.16
C PRO A 499 -12.89 -6.96 29.95
N SER A 500 -14.17 -6.82 30.28
CA SER A 500 -14.96 -7.88 30.91
C SER A 500 -16.33 -7.89 30.25
N MET A 501 -16.50 -8.76 29.26
CA MET A 501 -17.71 -8.80 28.44
C MET A 501 -17.93 -10.16 27.81
N SER A 502 -19.16 -10.44 27.41
CA SER A 502 -19.49 -11.60 26.56
C SER A 502 -20.11 -11.12 25.26
N TYR A 503 -19.82 -11.82 24.17
CA TYR A 503 -20.43 -11.55 22.87
C TYR A 503 -20.89 -12.84 22.17
N GLU A 504 -21.85 -12.67 21.27
CA GLU A 504 -22.33 -13.67 20.33
C GLU A 504 -22.06 -13.19 18.90
N LEU A 505 -21.52 -14.08 18.07
CA LEU A 505 -21.41 -13.91 16.62
C LEU A 505 -22.54 -14.68 15.94
N VAL A 506 -23.37 -13.97 15.18
CA VAL A 506 -24.50 -14.51 14.42
C VAL A 506 -24.28 -14.21 12.94
N VAL A 507 -24.39 -15.22 12.08
CA VAL A 507 -24.33 -15.05 10.63
C VAL A 507 -25.64 -15.52 10.01
N ASN A 508 -26.30 -14.63 9.27
CA ASN A 508 -27.56 -14.92 8.57
C ASN A 508 -28.66 -15.52 9.48
N GLY A 509 -28.69 -15.06 10.74
CA GLY A 509 -29.63 -15.50 11.78
C GLY A 509 -29.20 -16.75 12.57
N THR A 510 -28.07 -17.38 12.22
CA THR A 510 -27.55 -18.57 12.91
C THR A 510 -26.41 -18.19 13.85
N SER A 511 -26.49 -18.62 15.11
CA SER A 511 -25.41 -18.42 16.08
C SER A 511 -24.19 -19.26 15.70
N VAL A 512 -23.05 -18.61 15.47
CA VAL A 512 -21.79 -19.25 15.08
C VAL A 512 -20.91 -19.48 16.31
N ALA A 513 -20.85 -18.51 17.22
CA ALA A 513 -20.04 -18.60 18.42
C ALA A 513 -20.55 -17.69 19.54
N THR A 514 -20.34 -18.11 20.78
CA THR A 514 -20.44 -17.26 21.97
C THR A 514 -19.12 -17.31 22.72
N LYS A 515 -18.58 -16.15 23.08
CA LYS A 515 -17.30 -16.02 23.79
C LYS A 515 -17.44 -15.10 24.99
N GLN A 516 -16.80 -15.48 26.09
CA GLN A 516 -16.52 -14.58 27.20
C GLN A 516 -15.11 -14.04 27.06
N ILE A 517 -14.95 -12.74 27.28
CA ILE A 517 -13.70 -11.99 27.28
C ILE A 517 -13.43 -11.53 28.70
N THR A 518 -12.26 -11.88 29.21
CA THR A 518 -11.74 -11.45 30.49
C THR A 518 -10.56 -10.49 30.30
N ALA A 519 -10.09 -9.89 31.39
CA ALA A 519 -8.88 -9.05 31.34
C ALA A 519 -7.65 -9.80 30.81
N ALA A 520 -7.58 -11.13 30.99
CA ALA A 520 -6.50 -11.95 30.46
C ALA A 520 -6.53 -12.05 28.91
N ASP A 521 -7.68 -11.78 28.29
CA ASP A 521 -7.90 -11.87 26.85
C ASP A 521 -7.68 -10.55 26.10
N ALA A 522 -7.55 -9.43 26.81
CA ALA A 522 -7.32 -8.10 26.24
C ALA A 522 -6.08 -8.05 25.31
N LEU A 523 -5.10 -8.88 25.63
CA LEU A 523 -3.78 -8.93 24.99
C LEU A 523 -3.59 -10.20 24.15
N ASN A 524 -4.66 -10.97 23.92
CA ASN A 524 -4.62 -12.16 23.07
C ASN A 524 -4.90 -11.77 21.61
N ALA A 525 -4.41 -12.58 20.66
CA ALA A 525 -4.71 -12.41 19.24
C ALA A 525 -6.24 -12.40 18.99
N PRO A 526 -6.70 -11.67 17.96
CA PRO A 526 -8.12 -11.63 17.60
C PRO A 526 -8.71 -13.03 17.44
N SER A 527 -9.93 -13.23 17.93
CA SER A 527 -10.66 -14.47 17.68
C SER A 527 -11.06 -14.53 16.20
N LYS A 528 -10.52 -15.51 15.47
CA LYS A 528 -10.79 -15.74 14.03
C LYS A 528 -11.82 -16.86 13.86
N PHE A 529 -12.88 -16.58 13.11
CA PHE A 529 -13.96 -17.50 12.80
C PHE A 529 -14.06 -17.68 11.28
N SER A 530 -13.80 -18.90 10.79
CA SER A 530 -14.10 -19.27 9.41
C SER A 530 -15.56 -19.74 9.34
N ILE A 531 -16.37 -19.03 8.57
CA ILE A 531 -17.81 -19.30 8.50
C ILE A 531 -18.07 -20.47 7.56
N SER A 532 -18.89 -21.43 8.00
CA SER A 532 -19.27 -22.57 7.15
C SER A 532 -19.95 -22.08 5.87
N ARG A 533 -19.61 -22.72 4.75
CA ARG A 533 -20.18 -22.40 3.44
C ARG A 533 -21.71 -22.53 3.42
N GLU A 534 -22.30 -23.45 4.19
CA GLU A 534 -23.76 -23.61 4.22
C GLU A 534 -24.49 -22.39 4.81
N LEU A 535 -23.78 -21.57 5.61
CA LEU A 535 -24.32 -20.35 6.19
C LEU A 535 -24.16 -19.14 5.27
N VAL A 536 -23.31 -19.23 4.25
CA VAL A 536 -23.08 -18.15 3.27
C VAL A 536 -24.15 -18.21 2.18
N ARG A 537 -24.80 -17.09 1.90
CA ARG A 537 -25.89 -16.97 0.93
C ARG A 537 -25.49 -16.09 -0.25
N ASP A 538 -26.23 -16.22 -1.34
CA ASP A 538 -26.13 -15.28 -2.46
C ASP A 538 -26.78 -13.94 -2.09
N GLY A 539 -26.19 -12.84 -2.56
CA GLY A 539 -26.59 -11.48 -2.21
C GLY A 539 -26.09 -11.06 -0.83
N GLN A 540 -26.94 -10.35 -0.08
CA GLN A 540 -26.60 -9.78 1.22
C GLN A 540 -26.41 -10.87 2.28
N ASN A 541 -25.26 -10.82 2.95
CA ASN A 541 -24.95 -11.61 4.14
C ASN A 541 -24.86 -10.67 5.35
N ASP A 542 -25.65 -10.98 6.38
CA ASP A 542 -25.69 -10.22 7.63
C ASP A 542 -24.80 -10.92 8.68
N ILE A 543 -23.70 -10.27 9.05
CA ILE A 543 -22.82 -10.68 10.14
C ILE A 543 -23.12 -9.77 11.34
N THR A 544 -23.75 -10.30 12.38
CA THR A 544 -24.09 -9.54 13.58
C THR A 544 -23.21 -9.95 14.75
N ILE A 545 -22.58 -8.98 15.40
CA ILE A 545 -21.91 -9.18 16.69
C ILE A 545 -22.78 -8.52 17.76
N ARG A 546 -23.17 -9.29 18.78
CA ARG A 546 -24.03 -8.82 19.88
C ARG A 546 -23.31 -8.98 21.21
N ARG A 547 -23.27 -7.92 22.00
CA ARG A 547 -22.86 -8.00 23.40
C ARG A 547 -23.98 -8.64 24.21
N THR A 548 -23.66 -9.69 24.95
CA THR A 548 -24.62 -10.37 25.82
C THR A 548 -24.47 -9.97 27.28
N SER A 549 -23.28 -9.52 27.70
CA SER A 549 -23.03 -8.97 29.04
C SER A 549 -21.75 -8.13 29.09
N GLY A 550 -21.63 -7.33 30.17
CA GLY A 550 -20.42 -6.56 30.48
C GLY A 550 -20.24 -5.29 29.64
N SER A 551 -19.03 -4.74 29.62
CA SER A 551 -18.68 -3.53 28.87
C SER A 551 -17.22 -3.57 28.41
N GLY A 552 -16.91 -2.83 27.35
CA GLY A 552 -15.59 -2.80 26.72
C GLY A 552 -15.69 -2.70 25.20
N PRO A 553 -14.67 -2.22 24.49
CA PRO A 553 -14.76 -2.08 23.04
C PRO A 553 -14.70 -3.44 22.35
N ILE A 554 -15.37 -3.54 21.20
CA ILE A 554 -15.25 -4.66 20.28
C ILE A 554 -14.83 -4.09 18.94
N TYR A 555 -13.65 -4.49 18.48
CA TYR A 555 -13.18 -4.27 17.13
C TYR A 555 -13.46 -5.53 16.31
N PHE A 556 -13.74 -5.34 15.02
CA PHE A 556 -14.01 -6.46 14.14
C PHE A 556 -13.47 -6.22 12.74
N SER A 557 -13.25 -7.32 12.03
CA SER A 557 -13.02 -7.35 10.58
C SER A 557 -13.78 -8.53 9.99
N SER A 558 -14.62 -8.29 9.00
CA SER A 558 -15.32 -9.30 8.23
C SER A 558 -14.84 -9.23 6.79
N GLN A 559 -14.27 -10.33 6.31
CA GLN A 559 -13.69 -10.40 4.98
C GLN A 559 -14.16 -11.63 4.23
N VAL A 560 -14.40 -11.47 2.94
CA VAL A 560 -14.77 -12.56 2.05
C VAL A 560 -13.91 -12.53 0.79
N GLU A 561 -13.39 -13.71 0.45
CA GLU A 561 -12.61 -13.98 -0.77
C GLU A 561 -13.36 -15.01 -1.61
N PHE A 562 -13.47 -14.75 -2.91
CA PHE A 562 -14.09 -15.66 -3.87
C PHE A 562 -13.66 -15.32 -5.30
N PHE A 563 -13.69 -16.30 -6.20
CA PHE A 563 -13.51 -16.07 -7.63
C PHE A 563 -14.84 -15.61 -8.26
N SER A 564 -14.91 -14.35 -8.65
CA SER A 564 -16.07 -13.73 -9.29
C SER A 564 -16.13 -14.08 -10.78
N LEU A 565 -17.34 -14.39 -11.24
CA LEU A 565 -17.74 -14.62 -12.63
C LEU A 565 -18.79 -13.59 -13.07
N GLU A 566 -18.94 -12.48 -12.34
CA GLU A 566 -19.85 -11.38 -12.69
C GLU A 566 -19.47 -10.81 -14.06
N GLU A 567 -20.45 -10.52 -14.91
CA GLU A 567 -20.22 -9.84 -16.19
C GLU A 567 -21.16 -8.63 -16.30
N PRO A 568 -20.67 -7.37 -16.21
CA PRO A 568 -19.27 -6.99 -16.00
C PRO A 568 -18.80 -7.17 -14.53
N LEU A 569 -17.50 -7.40 -14.34
CA LEU A 569 -16.87 -7.43 -13.01
C LEU A 569 -16.89 -6.03 -12.37
N ALA A 570 -17.52 -5.94 -11.19
CA ALA A 570 -17.65 -4.70 -10.43
C ALA A 570 -16.38 -4.35 -9.63
N PRO A 571 -16.02 -3.05 -9.50
CA PRO A 571 -14.86 -2.62 -8.74
C PRO A 571 -15.04 -2.87 -7.24
N ALA A 572 -13.92 -3.13 -6.56
CA ALA A 572 -13.86 -3.18 -5.10
C ALA A 572 -12.50 -2.64 -4.61
N GLY A 573 -12.43 -2.28 -3.34
CA GLY A 573 -11.18 -1.85 -2.71
C GLY A 573 -11.29 -1.87 -1.20
N ASN A 574 -10.16 -2.10 -0.57
CA ASN A 574 -9.92 -1.94 0.85
C ASN A 574 -8.61 -1.19 1.00
N GLU A 575 -8.65 -0.01 1.61
CA GLU A 575 -7.48 0.87 1.89
C GLU A 575 -6.76 1.46 0.66
N ILE A 576 -6.79 0.77 -0.47
CA ILE A 576 -6.37 1.26 -1.79
C ILE A 576 -7.51 1.09 -2.78
N PHE A 577 -7.56 1.96 -3.79
CA PHE A 577 -8.55 1.91 -4.86
C PHE A 577 -7.91 2.23 -6.19
N VAL A 578 -8.34 1.56 -7.27
CA VAL A 578 -7.84 1.81 -8.61
C VAL A 578 -8.97 2.02 -9.62
N ARG A 579 -8.73 2.93 -10.56
CA ARG A 579 -9.53 3.13 -11.76
C ARG A 579 -8.64 3.16 -12.99
N ARG A 580 -9.08 2.45 -14.03
CA ARG A 580 -8.46 2.44 -15.36
C ARG A 580 -9.30 3.23 -16.34
N GLN A 581 -8.64 4.00 -17.19
CA GLN A 581 -9.24 4.66 -18.34
C GLN A 581 -8.41 4.42 -19.59
N TYR A 582 -9.10 4.24 -20.71
CA TYR A 582 -8.51 4.17 -22.03
C TYR A 582 -8.74 5.49 -22.77
N PHE A 583 -7.70 5.97 -23.45
CA PHE A 583 -7.80 7.12 -24.32
C PHE A 583 -7.19 6.80 -25.67
N LYS A 584 -7.91 7.04 -26.75
CA LYS A 584 -7.32 7.04 -28.09
C LYS A 584 -6.42 8.27 -28.25
N LEU A 585 -5.22 8.06 -28.78
CA LEU A 585 -4.29 9.14 -29.09
C LEU A 585 -4.48 9.58 -30.55
N VAL A 586 -4.90 10.83 -30.74
CA VAL A 586 -5.07 11.45 -32.06
C VAL A 586 -3.96 12.46 -32.29
N ASN A 587 -3.14 12.23 -33.31
CA ASN A 587 -1.98 13.07 -33.61
C ASN A 587 -2.37 14.25 -34.51
N HIS A 588 -2.10 15.46 -34.04
CA HIS A 588 -2.27 16.70 -34.80
C HIS A 588 -0.92 17.27 -35.19
N PRO A 589 -0.68 17.62 -36.47
CA PRO A 589 0.59 18.21 -36.89
C PRO A 589 0.76 19.60 -36.27
N THR A 590 1.98 19.91 -35.84
CA THR A 590 2.33 21.23 -35.32
C THR A 590 3.03 22.08 -36.38
N LEU A 591 2.97 23.41 -36.20
CA LEU A 591 3.65 24.38 -37.05
C LEU A 591 5.19 24.23 -37.05
N LEU A 592 5.76 23.48 -36.09
CA LEU A 592 7.21 23.35 -35.86
C LEU A 592 7.79 21.97 -36.22
N LYS A 593 7.20 21.24 -37.18
CA LYS A 593 7.58 19.86 -37.57
C LYS A 593 7.58 18.91 -36.36
N GLY A 594 6.38 18.62 -35.87
CA GLY A 594 6.11 17.58 -34.88
C GLY A 594 4.62 17.24 -34.85
N PHE A 595 4.23 16.35 -33.94
CA PHE A 595 2.83 16.05 -33.65
C PHE A 595 2.53 16.31 -32.17
N VAL A 596 1.32 16.77 -31.88
CA VAL A 596 0.76 16.77 -30.51
C VAL A 596 -0.35 15.74 -30.47
N SER A 597 -0.30 14.84 -29.50
CA SER A 597 -1.31 13.80 -29.30
C SER A 597 -2.41 14.27 -28.36
N GLU A 598 -3.61 14.43 -28.90
CA GLU A 598 -4.83 14.65 -28.14
C GLU A 598 -5.34 13.33 -27.54
N ARG A 599 -5.81 13.36 -26.28
CA ARG A 599 -6.47 12.21 -25.64
C ARG A 599 -7.98 12.30 -25.92
N VAL A 600 -8.53 11.30 -26.59
CA VAL A 600 -9.98 11.11 -26.75
C VAL A 600 -10.42 9.95 -25.85
N PRO A 601 -11.27 10.18 -24.82
CA PRO A 601 -11.67 9.12 -23.89
C PRO A 601 -12.46 8.03 -24.60
N LEU A 602 -12.22 6.76 -24.23
CA LEU A 602 -12.96 5.61 -24.73
C LEU A 602 -13.93 5.09 -23.66
N SER A 603 -15.18 4.93 -24.05
CA SER A 603 -16.27 4.36 -23.26
C SER A 603 -16.28 2.83 -23.32
N ASP A 604 -17.05 2.19 -22.44
CA ASP A 604 -17.25 0.75 -22.48
C ASP A 604 -17.85 0.29 -23.82
N GLY A 605 -17.19 -0.67 -24.47
CA GLY A 605 -17.57 -1.19 -25.78
C GLY A 605 -17.21 -0.29 -26.97
N GLU A 606 -16.45 0.79 -26.76
CA GLU A 606 -16.10 1.72 -27.82
C GLU A 606 -15.17 1.08 -28.88
N THR A 607 -15.27 1.59 -30.10
CA THR A 607 -14.58 1.03 -31.28
C THR A 607 -13.31 1.79 -31.60
N VAL A 608 -12.22 1.05 -31.79
CA VAL A 608 -10.92 1.52 -32.27
C VAL A 608 -10.52 0.75 -33.54
N LYS A 609 -9.62 1.32 -34.33
CA LYS A 609 -9.07 0.66 -35.52
C LYS A 609 -7.75 -0.04 -35.21
N SER A 610 -7.46 -1.12 -35.91
CA SER A 610 -6.15 -1.75 -35.89
C SER A 610 -5.08 -0.71 -36.24
N GLY A 611 -3.99 -0.68 -35.47
CA GLY A 611 -2.94 0.32 -35.52
C GLY A 611 -3.17 1.57 -34.67
N ASP A 612 -4.38 1.83 -34.16
CA ASP A 612 -4.64 2.97 -33.27
C ASP A 612 -3.78 2.87 -31.99
N ARG A 613 -3.25 4.02 -31.56
CA ARG A 613 -2.54 4.17 -30.28
C ARG A 613 -3.53 4.48 -29.17
N ILE A 614 -3.39 3.77 -28.07
CA ILE A 614 -4.27 3.87 -26.90
C ILE A 614 -3.39 4.14 -25.68
N GLU A 615 -3.60 5.27 -25.02
CA GLU A 615 -3.00 5.52 -23.72
C GLU A 615 -3.90 4.96 -22.62
N VAL A 616 -3.31 4.13 -21.77
CA VAL A 616 -3.95 3.57 -20.59
C VAL A 616 -3.51 4.38 -19.39
N VAL A 617 -4.49 4.93 -18.67
CA VAL A 617 -4.26 5.73 -17.45
C VAL A 617 -4.81 4.96 -16.27
N LEU A 618 -3.95 4.70 -15.29
CA LEU A 618 -4.33 4.15 -14.00
C LEU A 618 -4.30 5.26 -12.97
N THR A 619 -5.43 5.49 -12.31
CA THR A 619 -5.54 6.39 -11.16
C THR A 619 -5.72 5.55 -9.90
N VAL A 620 -4.78 5.68 -8.98
CA VAL A 620 -4.72 4.97 -7.70
C VAL A 620 -5.00 5.96 -6.58
N GLU A 621 -5.95 5.64 -5.71
CA GLU A 621 -6.15 6.33 -4.44
C GLU A 621 -5.58 5.46 -3.32
N ALA A 622 -4.66 6.03 -2.53
CA ALA A 622 -4.13 5.44 -1.32
C ALA A 622 -4.68 6.20 -0.12
N LYS A 623 -5.40 5.49 0.76
CA LYS A 623 -6.01 6.10 1.96
C LYS A 623 -5.02 6.39 3.08
N ASN A 624 -3.86 5.74 3.06
CA ASN A 624 -2.77 5.90 4.01
C ASN A 624 -1.44 5.67 3.26
N ASN A 625 -0.33 5.69 3.98
CA ASN A 625 0.96 5.38 3.39
C ASN A 625 1.18 3.87 3.29
N TYR A 626 1.43 3.40 2.07
CA TYR A 626 1.67 1.98 1.81
C TYR A 626 3.02 1.73 1.16
N GLU A 627 3.49 0.51 1.30
CA GLU A 627 4.75 0.03 0.75
C GLU A 627 4.53 -1.25 -0.04
N TYR A 628 5.40 -1.49 -1.02
CA TYR A 628 5.43 -2.71 -1.84
C TYR A 628 4.07 -3.03 -2.46
N LEU A 629 3.54 -2.07 -3.21
CA LEU A 629 2.30 -2.24 -3.97
C LEU A 629 2.59 -2.85 -5.34
N LEU A 630 1.73 -3.79 -5.74
CA LEU A 630 1.70 -4.38 -7.08
C LEU A 630 0.35 -4.10 -7.71
N PHE A 631 0.36 -3.44 -8.88
CA PHE A 631 -0.80 -3.29 -9.75
C PHE A 631 -0.61 -4.09 -11.04
N GLU A 632 -1.55 -4.97 -11.34
CA GLU A 632 -1.57 -5.80 -12.55
C GLU A 632 -2.73 -5.38 -13.43
N ASP A 633 -2.42 -4.71 -14.54
CA ASP A 633 -3.41 -4.33 -15.55
C ASP A 633 -3.53 -5.44 -16.59
N LEU A 634 -4.64 -6.20 -16.49
CA LEU A 634 -4.94 -7.28 -17.41
C LEU A 634 -5.36 -6.69 -18.77
N LYS A 635 -4.52 -6.90 -19.79
CA LYS A 635 -4.75 -6.37 -21.14
C LYS A 635 -5.96 -7.05 -21.77
N PRO A 636 -6.76 -6.36 -22.60
CA PRO A 636 -7.62 -7.04 -23.55
C PRO A 636 -6.77 -7.74 -24.61
N ALA A 637 -7.17 -8.94 -25.04
CA ALA A 637 -6.37 -9.77 -25.94
C ALA A 637 -6.06 -9.13 -27.32
N GLY A 638 -6.91 -8.21 -27.77
CA GLY A 638 -6.70 -7.48 -29.03
C GLY A 638 -5.69 -6.34 -28.97
N LEU A 639 -5.13 -6.02 -27.80
CA LEU A 639 -4.20 -4.91 -27.59
C LEU A 639 -2.83 -5.40 -27.11
N GLU A 640 -1.79 -4.75 -27.62
CA GLU A 640 -0.41 -5.01 -27.24
C GLU A 640 0.27 -3.77 -26.66
N ALA A 641 1.16 -3.96 -25.69
CA ALA A 641 1.98 -2.86 -25.19
C ALA A 641 2.84 -2.30 -26.32
N VAL A 642 2.94 -0.98 -26.39
CA VAL A 642 3.79 -0.30 -27.38
C VAL A 642 5.26 -0.54 -27.09
N GLU A 643 5.63 -0.37 -25.82
CA GLU A 643 6.96 -0.65 -25.34
C GLU A 643 7.19 -2.16 -25.26
N LEU A 644 8.40 -2.60 -25.59
CA LEU A 644 8.77 -4.01 -25.58
C LEU A 644 9.75 -4.35 -24.46
N ARG A 645 10.33 -3.32 -23.82
CA ARG A 645 11.34 -3.48 -22.78
C ARG A 645 10.73 -3.24 -21.41
N SER A 646 10.85 -4.23 -20.54
CA SER A 646 10.51 -4.06 -19.12
C SER A 646 11.59 -3.26 -18.39
N GLY A 647 11.21 -2.57 -17.32
CA GLY A 647 12.10 -1.76 -16.49
C GLY A 647 12.40 -0.36 -17.02
N ASP A 648 11.66 0.12 -18.02
CA ASP A 648 11.73 1.52 -18.44
C ASP A 648 11.22 2.46 -17.32
N ASN A 649 11.73 3.69 -17.30
CA ASN A 649 11.45 4.66 -16.24
C ASN A 649 10.01 5.21 -16.35
N VAL A 650 9.09 4.53 -15.67
CA VAL A 650 7.72 5.01 -15.47
C VAL A 650 7.63 5.67 -14.09
N TYR A 651 6.84 6.74 -13.99
CA TYR A 651 6.60 7.43 -12.74
C TYR A 651 5.11 7.53 -12.46
N VAL A 652 4.73 7.25 -11.23
CA VAL A 652 3.42 7.59 -10.72
C VAL A 652 3.49 9.00 -10.10
N ARG A 653 2.52 9.85 -10.43
CA ARG A 653 2.52 11.28 -10.10
C ARG A 653 1.29 11.64 -9.29
N GLU A 654 1.47 12.43 -8.25
CA GLU A 654 0.37 12.80 -7.36
C GLU A 654 -0.47 13.95 -7.93
N LEU A 655 -1.79 13.79 -7.90
CA LEU A 655 -2.78 14.78 -8.27
C LEU A 655 -3.09 15.72 -7.10
N LYS A 656 -3.32 17.00 -7.41
CA LYS A 656 -3.82 17.97 -6.42
C LYS A 656 -5.28 17.68 -6.08
N ALA A 657 -5.64 17.86 -4.82
CA ALA A 657 -7.04 17.81 -4.38
C ALA A 657 -7.96 18.75 -5.19
N SER A 658 -7.47 19.94 -5.57
CA SER A 658 -8.23 20.88 -6.40
C SER A 658 -8.47 20.38 -7.83
N ALA A 659 -7.60 19.54 -8.39
CA ALA A 659 -7.79 18.95 -9.71
C ALA A 659 -8.92 17.90 -9.69
N LEU A 660 -9.04 17.15 -8.58
CA LEU A 660 -10.07 16.14 -8.36
C LEU A 660 -11.48 16.73 -8.19
N GLY A 661 -11.61 18.03 -7.95
CA GLY A 661 -12.89 18.74 -7.94
C GLY A 661 -13.31 19.35 -9.29
N SER A 662 -12.49 19.20 -10.35
CA SER A 662 -12.73 19.81 -11.67
C SER A 662 -13.63 18.96 -12.59
N THR A 663 -14.07 19.53 -13.72
CA THR A 663 -14.82 18.80 -14.76
C THR A 663 -14.05 17.58 -15.30
N ASN A 664 -12.71 17.62 -15.32
CA ASN A 664 -11.85 16.53 -15.76
C ASN A 664 -11.82 15.33 -14.80
N ALA A 665 -12.18 15.53 -13.53
CA ALA A 665 -12.19 14.48 -12.51
C ALA A 665 -13.17 13.34 -12.83
N THR A 666 -14.26 13.66 -13.52
CA THR A 666 -15.22 12.66 -13.98
C THR A 666 -14.51 11.61 -14.85
N LEU A 667 -13.63 12.03 -15.76
CA LEU A 667 -12.92 11.14 -16.70
C LEU A 667 -11.51 10.74 -16.22
N MET A 668 -11.02 11.29 -15.10
CA MET A 668 -9.59 11.27 -14.68
C MET A 668 -8.63 11.60 -15.83
N ASN A 669 -8.98 12.59 -16.65
CA ASN A 669 -8.13 13.01 -17.76
C ASN A 669 -7.20 14.14 -17.32
N PHE A 670 -6.17 13.81 -16.55
CA PHE A 670 -5.18 14.79 -16.08
C PHE A 670 -3.90 14.71 -16.93
N LYS A 671 -3.48 15.87 -17.43
CA LYS A 671 -2.29 16.02 -18.30
C LYS A 671 -1.48 17.27 -17.99
N SER A 672 -2.12 18.33 -17.49
CA SER A 672 -1.45 19.60 -17.27
C SER A 672 -0.53 19.47 -16.06
N ALA A 673 0.66 20.04 -16.12
CA ALA A 673 1.53 20.13 -14.94
C ALA A 673 0.82 20.82 -13.76
N ALA A 674 -0.16 21.69 -14.03
CA ALA A 674 -0.97 22.33 -13.00
C ALA A 674 -1.83 21.35 -12.19
N ASP A 675 -2.21 20.20 -12.77
CA ASP A 675 -3.06 19.17 -12.13
C ASP A 675 -2.31 18.41 -11.03
N PHE A 676 -0.97 18.40 -11.08
CA PHE A 676 -0.12 17.61 -10.20
C PHE A 676 0.56 18.46 -9.13
N THR A 677 0.87 17.85 -7.98
CA THR A 677 1.60 18.51 -6.88
C THR A 677 3.08 18.71 -7.20
N GLY A 678 3.62 17.93 -8.15
CA GLY A 678 5.04 17.82 -8.44
C GLY A 678 5.70 16.62 -7.77
N ARG A 679 5.03 15.97 -6.81
CA ARG A 679 5.51 14.70 -6.22
C ARG A 679 5.38 13.57 -7.24
N SER A 680 6.39 12.72 -7.27
CA SER A 680 6.40 11.50 -8.08
C SER A 680 7.16 10.36 -7.39
N ARG A 681 6.86 9.13 -7.80
CA ARG A 681 7.55 7.91 -7.37
C ARG A 681 7.88 7.08 -8.60
N TRP A 682 9.05 6.46 -8.58
CA TRP A 682 9.45 5.55 -9.64
C TRP A 682 8.60 4.27 -9.57
N VAL A 683 8.29 3.71 -10.73
CA VAL A 683 7.50 2.49 -10.89
C VAL A 683 8.31 1.52 -11.71
N TYR A 684 8.60 0.34 -11.16
CA TYR A 684 9.15 -0.73 -11.97
C TYR A 684 8.03 -1.35 -12.80
N GLN A 685 8.19 -1.39 -14.12
CA GLN A 685 7.18 -1.92 -15.03
C GLN A 685 7.64 -3.22 -15.68
N GLU A 686 6.78 -4.24 -15.65
CA GLU A 686 6.91 -5.43 -16.47
C GLU A 686 5.81 -5.47 -17.55
N LEU A 687 6.24 -5.68 -18.79
CA LEU A 687 5.37 -5.78 -19.96
C LEU A 687 5.27 -7.26 -20.35
N ARG A 688 4.15 -7.90 -20.02
CA ARG A 688 3.90 -9.32 -20.28
C ARG A 688 2.77 -9.48 -21.31
N ASP A 689 2.71 -10.65 -21.93
CA ASP A 689 1.70 -10.96 -22.96
C ASP A 689 0.26 -10.71 -22.47
N ARG A 690 -0.09 -11.15 -21.25
CA ARG A 690 -1.43 -10.97 -20.67
C ARG A 690 -1.63 -9.64 -19.95
N LYS A 691 -0.58 -9.04 -19.41
CA LYS A 691 -0.71 -7.97 -18.41
C LYS A 691 0.48 -7.01 -18.39
N VAL A 692 0.22 -5.81 -17.91
CA VAL A 692 1.26 -4.86 -17.49
C VAL A 692 1.29 -4.85 -15.96
N ALA A 693 2.42 -5.22 -15.36
CA ALA A 693 2.61 -5.20 -13.92
C ALA A 693 3.42 -3.97 -13.52
N LEU A 694 2.97 -3.26 -12.48
CA LEU A 694 3.55 -2.03 -11.97
C LEU A 694 3.86 -2.22 -10.48
N PHE A 695 5.14 -2.15 -10.14
CA PHE A 695 5.61 -2.29 -8.76
C PHE A 695 6.01 -0.92 -8.22
N ILE A 696 5.46 -0.57 -7.07
CA ILE A 696 5.69 0.71 -6.39
C ILE A 696 6.20 0.39 -4.99
N ASP A 697 7.42 0.83 -4.69
CA ASP A 697 8.09 0.58 -3.41
C ASP A 697 7.41 1.31 -2.25
N HIS A 698 7.00 2.55 -2.46
CA HIS A 698 6.33 3.38 -1.47
C HIS A 698 5.37 4.37 -2.12
N LEU A 699 4.11 4.36 -1.68
CA LEU A 699 3.06 5.25 -2.15
C LEU A 699 2.42 5.96 -0.94
N PRO A 700 2.72 7.26 -0.72
CA PRO A 700 2.10 8.03 0.33
C PRO A 700 0.58 8.18 0.13
N GLU A 701 -0.13 8.55 1.19
CA GLU A 701 -1.55 8.92 1.11
C GLU A 701 -1.78 9.98 0.00
N GLY A 702 -2.83 9.78 -0.78
CA GLY A 702 -3.22 10.70 -1.85
C GLY A 702 -3.76 9.99 -3.09
N VAL A 703 -3.96 10.76 -4.16
CA VAL A 703 -4.36 10.23 -5.46
C VAL A 703 -3.23 10.37 -6.46
N TRP A 704 -2.92 9.26 -7.11
CA TRP A 704 -1.73 9.06 -7.90
C TRP A 704 -2.10 8.56 -9.29
N GLN A 705 -1.42 9.06 -10.32
CA GLN A 705 -1.68 8.68 -11.71
C GLN A 705 -0.41 8.16 -12.37
N VAL A 706 -0.54 7.04 -13.08
CA VAL A 706 0.48 6.47 -13.96
C VAL A 706 -0.16 6.15 -15.31
N SER A 707 0.58 6.31 -16.40
CA SER A 707 0.10 5.95 -17.74
C SER A 707 1.15 5.25 -18.56
N TYR A 708 0.68 4.48 -19.55
CA TYR A 708 1.50 3.78 -20.53
C TYR A 708 0.70 3.57 -21.82
N GLU A 709 1.35 3.20 -22.92
CA GLU A 709 0.69 3.05 -24.23
C GLU A 709 0.51 1.59 -24.65
N MET A 710 -0.64 1.33 -25.27
CA MET A 710 -0.95 0.13 -26.03
C MET A 710 -1.27 0.48 -27.50
N ARG A 711 -1.23 -0.53 -28.36
CA ARG A 711 -1.68 -0.48 -29.75
C ARG A 711 -2.78 -1.51 -29.95
N ALA A 712 -3.87 -1.12 -30.61
CA ALA A 712 -4.87 -2.07 -31.07
C ALA A 712 -4.30 -2.87 -32.26
N GLU A 713 -4.38 -4.19 -32.20
CA GLU A 713 -3.74 -5.07 -33.19
C GLU A 713 -4.78 -5.96 -33.89
N VAL A 714 -5.45 -6.81 -33.11
CA VAL A 714 -6.30 -7.87 -33.64
C VAL A 714 -7.76 -7.43 -33.64
N PRO A 715 -8.47 -7.48 -34.79
CA PRO A 715 -9.90 -7.19 -34.84
C PRO A 715 -10.73 -8.16 -33.99
N GLY A 716 -11.74 -7.65 -33.30
CA GLY A 716 -12.58 -8.44 -32.39
C GLY A 716 -13.32 -7.61 -31.35
N GLN A 717 -13.99 -8.29 -30.43
CA GLN A 717 -14.59 -7.76 -29.21
C GLN A 717 -13.92 -8.44 -28.03
N PHE A 718 -13.32 -7.64 -27.14
CA PHE A 718 -12.45 -8.13 -26.09
C PHE A 718 -12.88 -7.61 -24.73
N HIS A 719 -12.81 -8.50 -23.74
CA HIS A 719 -12.91 -8.14 -22.33
C HIS A 719 -11.54 -7.66 -21.84
N ALA A 720 -11.47 -6.41 -21.39
CA ALA A 720 -10.39 -5.93 -20.56
C ALA A 720 -10.76 -6.20 -19.11
N LEU A 721 -10.30 -7.35 -18.59
CA LEU A 721 -10.51 -7.71 -17.19
C LEU A 721 -9.99 -6.60 -16.25
N PRO A 722 -10.52 -6.49 -15.02
CA PRO A 722 -10.11 -5.46 -14.07
C PRO A 722 -8.60 -5.38 -13.82
N VAL A 723 -8.11 -4.17 -13.55
CA VAL A 723 -6.81 -3.98 -12.90
C VAL A 723 -6.90 -4.57 -11.50
N LEU A 724 -5.92 -5.37 -11.10
CA LEU A 724 -5.79 -5.91 -9.75
C LEU A 724 -4.69 -5.14 -9.02
N GLY A 725 -4.93 -4.72 -7.78
CA GLY A 725 -3.95 -4.01 -6.96
C GLY A 725 -3.87 -4.63 -5.57
N HIS A 726 -2.68 -4.81 -5.02
CA HIS A 726 -2.50 -5.26 -3.64
C HIS A 726 -1.15 -4.86 -3.04
N ALA A 727 -1.09 -4.81 -1.72
CA ALA A 727 0.19 -4.79 -1.00
C ALA A 727 0.76 -6.22 -0.93
N MET A 728 2.02 -6.40 -1.33
CA MET A 728 2.63 -7.73 -1.48
C MET A 728 2.78 -8.50 -0.15
N TYR A 729 2.88 -7.78 0.97
CA TYR A 729 3.10 -8.35 2.30
C TYR A 729 1.93 -8.15 3.27
N VAL A 730 0.88 -7.46 2.84
CA VAL A 730 -0.35 -7.22 3.62
C VAL A 730 -1.54 -7.55 2.72
N PRO A 731 -1.88 -8.85 2.59
CA PRO A 731 -2.86 -9.32 1.61
C PRO A 731 -4.27 -8.78 1.86
N GLU A 732 -4.56 -8.14 2.98
CA GLU A 732 -5.83 -7.46 3.24
C GLU A 732 -5.95 -6.12 2.49
N ILE A 733 -4.83 -5.50 2.11
CA ILE A 733 -4.81 -4.26 1.32
C ILE A 733 -4.87 -4.66 -0.15
N ARG A 734 -6.08 -4.60 -0.71
CA ARG A 734 -6.38 -5.06 -2.08
C ARG A 734 -7.41 -4.17 -2.76
N THR A 735 -7.39 -4.15 -4.08
CA THR A 735 -8.38 -3.51 -4.93
C THR A 735 -8.50 -4.21 -6.27
N ASN A 736 -9.67 -4.12 -6.87
CA ASN A 736 -9.84 -4.34 -8.30
C ASN A 736 -10.60 -3.17 -8.93
N GLY A 737 -10.22 -2.82 -10.16
CA GLY A 737 -10.94 -1.88 -10.99
C GLY A 737 -12.25 -2.46 -11.53
N ALA A 738 -12.91 -1.70 -12.41
CA ALA A 738 -14.05 -2.18 -13.18
C ALA A 738 -13.58 -2.87 -14.47
N GLU A 739 -14.35 -3.85 -14.93
CA GLU A 739 -14.19 -4.40 -16.27
C GLU A 739 -14.57 -3.36 -17.34
N THR A 740 -13.96 -3.47 -18.52
CA THR A 740 -14.28 -2.64 -19.68
C THR A 740 -14.17 -3.49 -20.94
N ARG A 741 -15.00 -3.24 -21.94
CA ARG A 741 -14.95 -3.89 -23.24
C ARG A 741 -14.35 -2.95 -24.28
N ILE A 742 -13.59 -3.49 -25.22
CA ILE A 742 -13.06 -2.75 -26.35
C ILE A 742 -13.35 -3.53 -27.63
N ARG A 743 -13.79 -2.81 -28.68
CA ARG A 743 -13.96 -3.37 -30.02
C ARG A 743 -12.86 -2.87 -30.93
N VAL A 744 -12.15 -3.79 -31.58
CA VAL A 744 -11.14 -3.48 -32.60
C VAL A 744 -11.69 -3.84 -33.97
N VAL A 745 -11.59 -2.92 -34.95
CA VAL A 745 -11.93 -3.15 -36.36
C VAL A 745 -10.73 -2.91 -37.25
N ASP A 746 -10.76 -3.40 -38.49
CA ASP A 746 -9.71 -3.13 -39.49
C ASP A 746 -9.65 -1.66 -39.95
#